data_AF-A0A3D5ZMC6-F1
#
_entry.id   AF-A0A3D5ZMC6-F1
#
_cell.length_a   1.000
_cell.length_b   1.000
_cell.length_c   1.000
_cell.angle_alpha   90.00
_cell.angle_beta   90.00
_cell.angle_gamma   90.00
#
_symmetry.space_group_name_H-M   'P 1'
#
loop_
_entity.id
_entity.type
_entity.pdbx_description
1 polymer ?
#
loop_
_entity_poly.entity_id
_entity_poly.type
_entity_poly.pdbx_seq_one_letter_code
_entity_poly.pdbx_strand_id
1 'polypeptide(L)'
;MKLLRQIPILVTVILVVVFVAGCSGMTLPRPTGLSVDDSRSVPLLSWNEVADATYYKVSITTKGVDGKADSERTATTAKAYYSLLNLDGGDYVFKVKAFDARGTYLASDWSDEFAYTMAPSSGLVYTLTNANTEYVVTGIGTARGDVVIGDEYRGKPVTSIADRAFYAKSALTGITISSNIRTIGRYAFTGCSNLKTVTFEGDVQSIGDYAFQSCSALEEITLPDSVTEIGNYTFRYCRHLKSVHLGANTTTIGAEAFMQCTQLASIELPDAVTYIGQSAFGYCESLTEVALGRSVLEVGKSAFMSASNLKTVTFNNGLKVIGENAFEKCVSLTSVTIPDSVTTISESAFFDCGMLSSVTLGSGITSIGRYAFLNSNMYATPVDGVYYVGNWAFDSDKNVSDIQTEAGVQTVVRAGTIGIADSAFRSRGFTEIFLPDSVEYVGQSAFRSCATLRRIDLGANVRVLGESAFRDCSQLGRNRISLGNKLEKIDNYVFANCTDFGNPTYLEIYYNDFTLPSTVKSVGTYAFLNSGFWTKSKTPEIYVGKWLVGYKVSSDETEQRPVYVKEGTVGISNYAFYKKNLITTVTIPESVKYIGMAAFAQCSSLQIVNISMFCELEEIPDYAFYKCSMLYEVSVPPTIRRIGRSAFYKSGLMVANIAEDVESIGDYAFYGCESVVEVKFEGAAPKLKTIGNYAFGGVSKLERIVLPDGVTTIGDNAFARCTSLKSIGLGNSLQTLGTAVFASCSSLERIVLPETLKTIAERTFYKCSALSSVTMEGVQQIDDYAFYRCEKLTNISLPQSLTSVGNYAFFRCSLKNICIPDSVTYVGAHAFNGNTSLTLYAQAKQAPDGWNARWNSAFRPAVFGCEFATDDNGTYVVSFVKNKQTLLNFNSVKDDSADVSSKYTDPTRSGYEFGGWTTVGETPVVYKTSDLANVPDDTELIAIWNKID
;
A
#
# COMPACT_ATOMS: atom_id res chain seq x y z
N MET A 1 -43.71 -8.10 -89.79
CA MET A 1 -42.91 -6.99 -89.21
C MET A 1 -41.62 -7.60 -88.68
N LYS A 2 -40.44 -6.99 -88.69
CA LYS A 2 -39.81 -5.86 -89.39
C LYS A 2 -38.49 -5.67 -88.59
N LEU A 3 -37.33 -5.70 -89.26
CA LEU A 3 -36.02 -5.22 -88.74
C LEU A 3 -35.42 -6.05 -87.56
N LEU A 4 -34.10 -6.22 -87.38
CA LEU A 4 -32.85 -5.81 -88.07
C LEU A 4 -31.76 -6.84 -87.60
N ARG A 5 -31.03 -7.59 -88.44
CA ARG A 5 -29.68 -7.29 -89.02
C ARG A 5 -28.81 -6.38 -88.13
N GLN A 6 -27.54 -6.66 -87.82
CA GLN A 6 -26.36 -6.90 -88.70
C GLN A 6 -25.31 -7.75 -87.93
N ILE A 7 -24.63 -8.77 -88.47
CA ILE A 7 -23.61 -8.89 -89.56
C ILE A 7 -22.14 -8.70 -89.04
N PRO A 8 -21.15 -9.50 -89.51
CA PRO A 8 -20.07 -10.07 -88.66
C PRO A 8 -18.63 -9.76 -89.17
N ILE A 9 -17.69 -10.74 -89.14
CA ILE A 9 -16.40 -10.83 -89.92
C ILE A 9 -15.21 -10.01 -89.32
N LEU A 10 -13.94 -10.47 -89.21
CA LEU A 10 -13.19 -11.72 -89.54
C LEU A 10 -11.80 -11.77 -88.82
N VAL A 11 -11.18 -12.96 -88.66
CA VAL A 11 -9.71 -13.32 -88.85
C VAL A 11 -8.62 -12.52 -88.07
N THR A 12 -7.56 -13.10 -87.44
CA THR A 12 -6.49 -13.96 -88.01
C THR A 12 -5.62 -14.65 -86.92
N VAL A 13 -5.30 -15.94 -87.11
CA VAL A 13 -4.00 -16.66 -86.91
C VAL A 13 -3.07 -16.33 -85.72
N ILE A 14 -2.81 -17.32 -84.85
CA ILE A 14 -1.50 -18.03 -84.58
C ILE A 14 -1.79 -19.17 -83.54
N LEU A 15 -1.09 -20.31 -83.43
CA LEU A 15 -0.53 -21.32 -84.37
C LEU A 15 -0.13 -22.59 -83.54
N VAL A 16 0.13 -23.74 -84.18
CA VAL A 16 0.67 -25.04 -83.65
C VAL A 16 -0.23 -25.89 -82.72
N VAL A 17 -0.58 -27.09 -83.20
CA VAL A 17 -0.90 -28.30 -82.43
C VAL A 17 0.18 -29.33 -82.79
N VAL A 18 0.85 -30.01 -81.86
CA VAL A 18 0.64 -31.41 -81.37
C VAL A 18 1.94 -31.66 -80.56
N PHE A 19 2.03 -32.13 -79.30
CA PHE A 19 1.29 -33.09 -78.47
C PHE A 19 1.35 -32.66 -76.99
N VAL A 20 0.26 -32.78 -76.22
CA VAL A 20 0.28 -33.32 -74.84
C VAL A 20 -1.02 -34.11 -74.62
N ALA A 21 -0.92 -35.33 -74.13
CA ALA A 21 -2.07 -36.13 -73.71
C ALA A 21 -2.26 -36.01 -72.20
N GLY A 22 -3.52 -35.85 -71.77
CA GLY A 22 -3.95 -36.06 -70.39
C GLY A 22 -3.63 -34.94 -69.39
N CYS A 23 -4.68 -34.28 -68.90
CA CYS A 23 -5.10 -34.47 -67.51
C CYS A 23 -6.56 -34.06 -67.33
N SER A 24 -7.27 -34.84 -66.52
CA SER A 24 -8.54 -34.49 -65.89
C SER A 24 -8.54 -33.06 -65.34
N GLY A 25 -9.70 -32.39 -65.36
CA GLY A 25 -9.91 -31.21 -64.52
C GLY A 25 -9.64 -31.60 -63.07
N MET A 26 -8.51 -31.14 -62.53
CA MET A 26 -8.00 -31.64 -61.26
C MET A 26 -8.97 -31.22 -60.15
N THR A 27 -9.43 -32.21 -59.40
CA THR A 27 -10.21 -31.99 -58.18
C THR A 27 -9.24 -31.60 -57.07
N LEU A 28 -9.57 -30.54 -56.32
CA LEU A 28 -8.78 -30.14 -55.15
C LEU A 28 -8.63 -31.32 -54.19
N PRO A 29 -7.45 -31.53 -53.57
CA PRO A 29 -7.28 -32.52 -52.53
C PRO A 29 -8.34 -32.39 -51.43
N ARG A 30 -8.86 -33.52 -50.97
CA ARG A 30 -9.79 -33.57 -49.83
C ARG A 30 -9.12 -33.04 -48.56
N PRO A 31 -9.75 -32.12 -47.81
CA PRO A 31 -9.24 -31.68 -46.51
C PRO A 31 -9.03 -32.85 -45.54
N THR A 32 -7.88 -32.86 -44.87
CA THR A 32 -7.47 -33.90 -43.91
C THR A 32 -6.93 -33.26 -42.63
N GLY A 33 -6.71 -34.05 -41.58
CA GLY A 33 -6.15 -33.54 -40.32
C GLY A 33 -7.11 -32.65 -39.54
N LEU A 34 -8.42 -32.89 -39.65
CA LEU A 34 -9.40 -32.17 -38.84
C LEU A 34 -9.11 -32.41 -37.36
N SER A 35 -8.94 -31.32 -36.62
CA SER A 35 -8.71 -31.32 -35.18
C SER A 35 -9.26 -30.04 -34.57
N VAL A 36 -9.67 -30.10 -33.30
CA VAL A 36 -10.02 -28.91 -32.52
C VAL A 36 -8.89 -28.59 -31.57
N ASP A 37 -8.41 -27.36 -31.63
CA ASP A 37 -7.53 -26.77 -30.62
C ASP A 37 -8.40 -25.87 -29.72
N ASP A 38 -8.84 -26.44 -28.61
CA ASP A 38 -9.61 -25.79 -27.54
C ASP A 38 -8.73 -25.19 -26.43
N SER A 39 -7.41 -25.42 -26.50
CA SER A 39 -6.42 -24.87 -25.57
C SER A 39 -6.21 -23.35 -25.71
N ARG A 40 -6.78 -22.75 -26.76
CA ARG A 40 -6.68 -21.32 -27.09
C ARG A 40 -7.89 -20.53 -26.60
N SER A 41 -7.67 -19.23 -26.39
CA SER A 41 -8.71 -18.24 -26.02
C SER A 41 -9.89 -18.18 -26.99
N VAL A 42 -9.70 -18.64 -28.23
CA VAL A 42 -10.76 -18.90 -29.21
C VAL A 42 -10.59 -20.36 -29.65
N PRO A 43 -11.57 -21.25 -29.39
CA PRO A 43 -11.50 -22.63 -29.87
C PRO A 43 -11.58 -22.68 -31.39
N LEU A 44 -10.66 -23.39 -32.03
CA LEU A 44 -10.56 -23.48 -33.49
C LEU A 44 -10.68 -24.93 -33.95
N LEU A 45 -11.67 -25.21 -34.80
CA LEU A 45 -11.59 -26.36 -35.70
C LEU A 45 -10.58 -26.02 -36.80
N SER A 46 -9.55 -26.82 -36.98
CA SER A 46 -8.50 -26.63 -37.98
C SER A 46 -8.33 -27.87 -38.85
N TRP A 47 -7.70 -27.72 -40.02
CA TRP A 47 -7.36 -28.80 -40.94
C TRP A 47 -6.11 -28.44 -41.74
N ASN A 48 -5.51 -29.43 -42.40
CA ASN A 48 -4.39 -29.22 -43.30
C ASN A 48 -4.80 -28.31 -44.47
N GLU A 49 -4.02 -27.26 -44.73
CA GLU A 49 -4.28 -26.35 -45.84
C GLU A 49 -4.17 -27.08 -47.18
N VAL A 50 -5.21 -26.96 -48.00
CA VAL A 50 -5.27 -27.55 -49.34
C VAL A 50 -4.67 -26.56 -50.32
N ALA A 51 -3.58 -26.95 -50.98
CA ALA A 51 -2.96 -26.14 -52.04
C ALA A 51 -3.99 -25.77 -53.13
N ASP A 52 -3.88 -24.54 -53.64
CA ASP A 52 -4.79 -23.91 -54.60
C ASP A 52 -6.26 -23.72 -54.15
N ALA A 53 -6.64 -24.14 -52.93
CA ALA A 53 -7.94 -23.78 -52.36
C ALA A 53 -7.98 -22.31 -51.96
N THR A 54 -9.01 -21.59 -52.41
CA THR A 54 -9.22 -20.17 -52.08
C THR A 54 -10.17 -19.95 -50.91
N TYR A 55 -11.05 -20.93 -50.64
CA TYR A 55 -11.93 -20.94 -49.48
C TYR A 55 -12.41 -22.37 -49.18
N TYR A 56 -13.01 -22.53 -48.01
CA TYR A 56 -13.59 -23.78 -47.51
C TYR A 56 -15.03 -23.57 -47.09
N LYS A 57 -15.84 -24.63 -47.20
CA LYS A 57 -17.12 -24.75 -46.50
C LYS A 57 -17.00 -25.75 -45.37
N VAL A 58 -17.61 -25.42 -44.23
CA VAL A 58 -17.66 -26.26 -43.02
C VAL A 58 -19.12 -26.60 -42.77
N SER A 59 -19.50 -27.88 -42.88
CA SER A 59 -20.77 -28.36 -42.34
C SER A 59 -20.63 -28.56 -40.82
N ILE A 60 -21.64 -28.11 -40.09
CA ILE A 60 -21.76 -28.15 -38.63
C ILE A 60 -23.10 -28.80 -38.34
N THR A 61 -23.07 -30.03 -37.82
CA THR A 61 -24.26 -30.79 -37.43
C THR A 61 -24.32 -30.92 -35.91
N THR A 62 -25.44 -30.60 -35.28
CA THR A 62 -25.71 -30.90 -33.87
C THR A 62 -26.34 -32.28 -33.72
N LYS A 63 -25.95 -33.06 -32.71
CA LYS A 63 -26.62 -34.31 -32.34
C LYS A 63 -27.57 -34.11 -31.17
N GLY A 64 -28.77 -34.66 -31.30
CA GLY A 64 -29.73 -34.80 -30.21
C GLY A 64 -29.40 -35.99 -29.30
N VAL A 65 -30.11 -36.09 -28.18
CA VAL A 65 -29.91 -37.12 -27.14
C VAL A 65 -30.14 -38.55 -27.66
N ASP A 66 -30.83 -38.71 -28.79
CA ASP A 66 -31.07 -39.99 -29.47
C ASP A 66 -30.01 -40.33 -30.55
N GLY A 67 -28.98 -39.50 -30.71
CA GLY A 67 -27.90 -39.65 -31.68
C GLY A 67 -28.26 -39.21 -33.11
N LYS A 68 -29.46 -38.70 -33.37
CA LYS A 68 -29.84 -38.12 -34.68
C LYS A 68 -29.39 -36.67 -34.81
N ALA A 69 -29.39 -36.17 -36.05
CA ALA A 69 -29.04 -34.78 -36.35
C ALA A 69 -30.23 -33.84 -36.06
N ASP A 70 -30.08 -32.94 -35.08
CA ASP A 70 -31.11 -31.96 -34.71
C ASP A 70 -31.10 -30.73 -35.63
N SER A 71 -29.91 -30.32 -36.08
CA SER A 71 -29.75 -29.23 -37.06
C SER A 71 -28.44 -29.39 -37.82
N GLU A 72 -28.44 -29.06 -39.12
CA GLU A 72 -27.22 -28.94 -39.94
C GLU A 72 -27.16 -27.54 -40.55
N ARG A 73 -25.99 -26.91 -40.48
CA ARG A 73 -25.72 -25.61 -41.12
C ARG A 73 -24.34 -25.61 -41.77
N THR A 74 -24.17 -24.84 -42.84
CA THR A 74 -22.88 -24.68 -43.53
C THR A 74 -22.34 -23.26 -43.36
N ALA A 75 -21.09 -23.13 -42.93
CA ALA A 75 -20.36 -21.87 -42.86
C ALA A 75 -19.24 -21.82 -43.93
N THR A 76 -18.83 -20.61 -44.33
CA THR A 76 -17.73 -20.39 -45.30
C THR A 76 -16.57 -19.68 -44.61
N THR A 77 -15.33 -20.09 -44.90
CA THR A 77 -14.10 -19.46 -44.38
C THR A 77 -13.00 -19.45 -45.44
N ALA A 78 -12.20 -18.38 -45.50
CA ALA A 78 -11.04 -18.26 -46.40
C ALA A 78 -9.74 -18.81 -45.78
N LYS A 79 -9.80 -19.34 -44.55
CA LYS A 79 -8.67 -19.87 -43.78
C LYS A 79 -8.83 -21.38 -43.61
N ALA A 80 -7.75 -22.12 -43.40
CA ALA A 80 -7.77 -23.53 -43.02
C ALA A 80 -8.22 -23.79 -41.55
N TYR A 81 -9.10 -22.93 -41.03
CA TYR A 81 -9.72 -23.05 -39.71
C TYR A 81 -11.08 -22.34 -39.64
N TYR A 82 -11.88 -22.72 -38.64
CA TYR A 82 -13.17 -22.16 -38.29
C TYR A 82 -13.30 -21.96 -36.77
N SER A 83 -13.86 -20.82 -36.37
CA SER A 83 -14.02 -20.45 -34.95
C SER A 83 -15.27 -21.07 -34.34
N LEU A 84 -15.09 -21.78 -33.21
CA LEU A 84 -16.18 -22.40 -32.45
C LEU A 84 -16.74 -21.48 -31.34
N LEU A 85 -16.31 -20.21 -31.30
CA LEU A 85 -16.69 -19.25 -30.25
C LEU A 85 -18.21 -19.01 -30.12
N ASN A 86 -18.94 -19.16 -31.23
CA ASN A 86 -20.39 -18.92 -31.32
C ASN A 86 -21.20 -20.22 -31.42
N LEU A 87 -20.67 -21.31 -30.86
CA LEU A 87 -21.41 -22.55 -30.62
C LEU A 87 -21.80 -22.61 -29.13
N ASP A 88 -22.90 -23.29 -28.83
CA ASP A 88 -23.31 -23.59 -27.45
C ASP A 88 -22.71 -24.92 -27.00
N GLY A 89 -22.79 -25.27 -25.71
CA GLY A 89 -22.36 -26.60 -25.26
C GLY A 89 -23.23 -27.71 -25.86
N GLY A 90 -22.61 -28.80 -26.31
CA GLY A 90 -23.30 -29.92 -26.97
C GLY A 90 -22.41 -30.74 -27.90
N ASP A 91 -22.99 -31.78 -28.50
CA ASP A 91 -22.30 -32.70 -29.41
C ASP A 91 -22.38 -32.22 -30.87
N TYR A 92 -21.22 -32.04 -31.49
CA TYR A 92 -21.07 -31.59 -32.87
C TYR A 92 -20.40 -32.63 -33.76
N VAL A 93 -20.79 -32.65 -35.03
CA VAL A 93 -20.05 -33.31 -36.12
C VAL A 93 -19.71 -32.28 -37.18
N PHE A 94 -18.45 -32.25 -37.58
CA PHE A 94 -17.91 -31.33 -38.57
C PHE A 94 -17.45 -32.05 -39.84
N LYS A 95 -17.67 -31.43 -41.00
CA LYS A 95 -17.08 -31.81 -42.30
C LYS A 95 -16.57 -30.57 -43.01
N VAL A 96 -15.46 -30.68 -43.74
CA VAL A 96 -14.84 -29.56 -44.47
C VAL A 96 -14.68 -29.90 -45.96
N LYS A 97 -14.93 -28.92 -46.84
CA LYS A 97 -14.80 -29.05 -48.31
C LYS A 97 -14.09 -27.84 -48.90
N ALA A 98 -13.07 -28.06 -49.73
CA ALA A 98 -12.23 -27.02 -50.33
C ALA A 98 -12.74 -26.57 -51.71
N PHE A 99 -12.58 -25.28 -52.02
CA PHE A 99 -13.07 -24.64 -53.24
C PHE A 99 -12.07 -23.64 -53.83
N ASP A 100 -11.98 -23.60 -55.16
CA ASP A 100 -11.32 -22.54 -55.91
C ASP A 100 -12.36 -21.58 -56.53
N ALA A 101 -12.32 -20.31 -56.11
CA ALA A 101 -13.15 -19.22 -56.61
C ALA A 101 -12.76 -18.77 -58.03
N ARG A 102 -11.57 -19.15 -58.51
CA ARG A 102 -11.09 -18.87 -59.88
C ARG A 102 -11.62 -19.88 -60.90
N GLY A 103 -12.19 -21.00 -60.45
CA GLY A 103 -12.73 -22.07 -61.31
C GLY A 103 -11.66 -22.86 -62.10
N THR A 104 -10.41 -22.82 -61.65
CA THR A 104 -9.27 -23.56 -62.23
C THR A 104 -9.32 -25.03 -61.82
N TYR A 105 -9.83 -25.31 -60.63
CA TYR A 105 -9.98 -26.66 -60.07
C TYR A 105 -11.43 -26.99 -59.71
N LEU A 106 -11.78 -28.29 -59.77
CA LEU A 106 -13.06 -28.77 -59.22
C LEU A 106 -12.99 -28.79 -57.68
N ALA A 107 -14.11 -28.47 -57.02
CA ALA A 107 -14.19 -28.53 -55.55
C ALA A 107 -13.89 -29.94 -55.03
N SER A 108 -13.16 -30.03 -53.91
CA SER A 108 -12.76 -31.31 -53.31
C SER A 108 -13.97 -32.17 -52.92
N ASP A 109 -13.77 -33.43 -52.53
CA ASP A 109 -14.76 -34.12 -51.68
C ASP A 109 -14.81 -33.50 -50.27
N TRP A 110 -15.87 -33.82 -49.51
CA TRP A 110 -15.90 -33.55 -48.08
C TRP A 110 -14.84 -34.41 -47.35
N SER A 111 -14.28 -33.87 -46.28
CA SER A 111 -13.45 -34.60 -45.30
C SER A 111 -14.22 -35.77 -44.66
N ASP A 112 -13.50 -36.57 -43.86
CA ASP A 112 -14.15 -37.42 -42.86
C ASP A 112 -14.97 -36.58 -41.87
N GLU A 113 -15.94 -37.23 -41.23
CA GLU A 113 -16.69 -36.65 -40.13
C GLU A 113 -15.82 -36.58 -38.88
N PHE A 114 -15.65 -35.37 -38.34
CA PHE A 114 -14.96 -35.13 -37.09
C PHE A 114 -15.98 -34.83 -35.99
N ALA A 115 -16.12 -35.74 -35.02
CA ALA A 115 -17.01 -35.57 -33.87
C ALA A 115 -16.28 -34.84 -32.73
N TYR A 116 -16.97 -33.91 -32.07
CA TYR A 116 -16.44 -33.13 -30.95
C TYR A 116 -17.56 -32.70 -30.00
N THR A 117 -17.41 -33.04 -28.72
CA THR A 117 -18.29 -32.61 -27.64
C THR A 117 -17.76 -31.31 -27.06
N MET A 118 -18.54 -30.22 -27.14
CA MET A 118 -18.18 -28.98 -26.47
C MET A 118 -18.84 -28.90 -25.09
N ALA A 119 -18.04 -28.62 -24.06
CA ALA A 119 -18.51 -28.53 -22.68
C ALA A 119 -19.69 -27.54 -22.52
N PRO A 120 -20.66 -27.81 -21.61
CA PRO A 120 -21.75 -26.90 -21.30
C PRO A 120 -21.26 -25.48 -21.00
N SER A 121 -21.86 -24.48 -21.64
CA SER A 121 -21.60 -23.08 -21.28
C SER A 121 -22.47 -22.67 -20.10
N SER A 122 -21.87 -22.13 -19.04
CA SER A 122 -22.56 -21.51 -17.91
C SER A 122 -23.28 -20.19 -18.27
N GLY A 123 -23.28 -19.83 -19.56
CA GLY A 123 -23.64 -18.51 -20.08
C GLY A 123 -22.60 -17.41 -19.80
N LEU A 124 -21.66 -17.63 -18.86
CA LEU A 124 -20.64 -16.66 -18.47
C LEU A 124 -19.56 -16.46 -19.55
N VAL A 125 -18.92 -15.29 -19.51
CA VAL A 125 -17.73 -14.98 -20.30
C VAL A 125 -16.51 -15.20 -19.42
N TYR A 126 -15.61 -16.05 -19.89
CA TYR A 126 -14.33 -16.31 -19.26
C TYR A 126 -13.19 -15.75 -20.11
N THR A 127 -12.12 -15.31 -19.47
CA THR A 127 -10.85 -14.99 -20.12
C THR A 127 -9.78 -15.91 -19.58
N LEU A 128 -9.09 -16.57 -20.50
CA LEU A 128 -8.05 -17.54 -20.21
C LEU A 128 -6.79 -16.77 -19.77
N THR A 129 -6.34 -17.00 -18.55
CA THR A 129 -5.17 -16.33 -17.94
C THR A 129 -4.07 -17.36 -17.66
N ASN A 130 -3.15 -17.04 -16.74
CA ASN A 130 -2.02 -17.86 -16.29
C ASN A 130 -1.65 -19.05 -17.20
N ALA A 131 -0.82 -18.81 -18.21
CA ALA A 131 -0.31 -19.81 -19.17
C ALA A 131 -1.32 -20.55 -20.05
N ASN A 132 -2.60 -20.15 -20.08
CA ASN A 132 -3.70 -21.00 -20.51
C ASN A 132 -3.91 -22.23 -19.61
N THR A 133 -3.61 -22.15 -18.31
CA THR A 133 -3.94 -23.17 -17.30
C THR A 133 -5.21 -22.82 -16.52
N GLU A 134 -5.57 -21.56 -16.37
CA GLU A 134 -6.74 -21.12 -15.58
C GLU A 134 -7.65 -20.14 -16.35
N TYR A 135 -8.89 -19.98 -15.86
CA TYR A 135 -9.85 -18.99 -16.34
C TYR A 135 -10.22 -17.96 -15.26
N VAL A 136 -10.47 -16.72 -15.71
CA VAL A 136 -11.08 -15.64 -14.92
C VAL A 136 -12.46 -15.34 -15.47
N VAL A 137 -13.46 -15.17 -14.62
CA VAL A 137 -14.78 -14.69 -15.04
C VAL A 137 -14.70 -13.20 -15.35
N THR A 138 -14.95 -12.82 -16.61
CA THR A 138 -14.87 -11.43 -17.09
C THR A 138 -16.20 -10.86 -17.57
N GLY A 139 -17.28 -11.65 -17.58
CA GLY A 139 -18.59 -11.19 -18.01
C GLY A 139 -19.74 -12.15 -17.68
N ILE A 140 -20.96 -11.62 -17.59
CA ILE A 140 -22.17 -12.45 -17.43
C ILE A 140 -22.62 -13.19 -18.71
N GLY A 141 -22.22 -12.69 -19.89
CA GLY A 141 -22.60 -13.26 -21.19
C GLY A 141 -24.12 -13.39 -21.38
N THR A 142 -24.60 -14.63 -21.55
CA THR A 142 -26.02 -14.98 -21.68
C THR A 142 -26.64 -15.52 -20.39
N ALA A 143 -25.85 -15.63 -19.30
CA ALA A 143 -26.31 -16.08 -18.00
C ALA A 143 -27.32 -15.11 -17.38
N ARG A 144 -28.25 -15.65 -16.59
CA ARG A 144 -29.42 -14.95 -16.03
C ARG A 144 -30.08 -15.80 -14.95
N GLY A 145 -30.75 -15.17 -14.00
CA GLY A 145 -31.26 -15.84 -12.80
C GLY A 145 -30.12 -16.15 -11.82
N ASP A 146 -30.20 -17.30 -11.17
CA ASP A 146 -29.17 -17.79 -10.26
C ASP A 146 -28.08 -18.51 -11.07
N VAL A 147 -26.81 -18.15 -10.85
CA VAL A 147 -25.68 -18.61 -11.68
C VAL A 147 -24.60 -19.22 -10.81
N VAL A 148 -24.01 -20.33 -11.26
CA VAL A 148 -22.88 -21.00 -10.61
C VAL A 148 -21.60 -20.73 -11.40
N ILE A 149 -20.58 -20.19 -10.75
CA ILE A 149 -19.22 -20.09 -11.28
C ILE A 149 -18.51 -21.38 -10.90
N GLY A 150 -18.67 -22.43 -11.72
CA GLY A 150 -18.08 -23.74 -11.45
C GLY A 150 -16.56 -23.70 -11.33
N ASP A 151 -16.01 -24.63 -10.53
CA ASP A 151 -14.58 -24.77 -10.23
C ASP A 151 -13.69 -24.91 -11.47
N GLU A 152 -14.23 -25.43 -12.57
CA GLU A 152 -13.55 -25.55 -13.85
C GLU A 152 -14.40 -25.02 -15.00
N TYR A 153 -13.73 -24.47 -16.01
CA TYR A 153 -14.30 -24.20 -17.33
C TYR A 153 -13.38 -24.84 -18.37
N ARG A 154 -13.93 -25.73 -19.21
CA ARG A 154 -13.17 -26.46 -20.25
C ARG A 154 -11.92 -27.19 -19.72
N GLY A 155 -12.07 -27.97 -18.64
CA GLY A 155 -11.01 -28.79 -18.06
C GLY A 155 -9.85 -28.00 -17.45
N LYS A 156 -10.12 -26.77 -17.00
CA LYS A 156 -9.16 -25.82 -16.44
C LYS A 156 -9.80 -25.06 -15.27
N PRO A 157 -9.10 -24.89 -14.14
CA PRO A 157 -9.66 -24.21 -12.97
C PRO A 157 -10.10 -22.77 -13.27
N VAL A 158 -11.19 -22.34 -12.62
CA VAL A 158 -11.62 -20.94 -12.59
C VAL A 158 -11.19 -20.34 -11.27
N THR A 159 -10.25 -19.38 -11.27
CA THR A 159 -9.53 -18.95 -10.06
C THR A 159 -9.85 -17.53 -9.58
N SER A 160 -10.51 -16.71 -10.39
CA SER A 160 -10.92 -15.36 -9.97
C SER A 160 -12.10 -14.78 -10.76
N ILE A 161 -12.66 -13.69 -10.23
CA ILE A 161 -13.66 -12.84 -10.88
C ILE A 161 -12.99 -11.48 -11.16
N ALA A 162 -13.00 -11.02 -12.40
CA ALA A 162 -12.33 -9.78 -12.79
C ALA A 162 -13.08 -8.51 -12.33
N ASP A 163 -12.34 -7.40 -12.31
CA ASP A 163 -12.91 -6.05 -12.18
C ASP A 163 -14.11 -5.86 -13.13
N ARG A 164 -15.23 -5.39 -12.59
CA ARG A 164 -16.48 -5.11 -13.34
C ARG A 164 -17.13 -6.28 -14.09
N ALA A 165 -16.76 -7.55 -13.85
CA ALA A 165 -17.30 -8.70 -14.58
C ALA A 165 -18.85 -8.77 -14.66
N PHE A 166 -19.52 -8.42 -13.56
CA PHE A 166 -20.97 -8.34 -13.43
C PHE A 166 -21.49 -6.91 -13.23
N TYR A 167 -20.74 -5.88 -13.64
CA TYR A 167 -21.14 -4.49 -13.46
C TYR A 167 -22.50 -4.18 -14.11
N ALA A 168 -23.42 -3.65 -13.29
CA ALA A 168 -24.80 -3.30 -13.61
C ALA A 168 -25.63 -4.43 -14.24
N LYS A 169 -25.41 -5.69 -13.85
CA LYS A 169 -26.12 -6.85 -14.40
C LYS A 169 -27.34 -7.25 -13.57
N SER A 170 -28.43 -6.49 -13.71
CA SER A 170 -29.75 -6.79 -13.12
C SER A 170 -30.42 -8.09 -13.62
N ALA A 171 -29.80 -8.83 -14.56
CA ALA A 171 -30.25 -10.16 -14.97
C ALA A 171 -29.85 -11.26 -13.96
N LEU A 172 -28.91 -10.99 -13.07
CA LEU A 172 -28.43 -11.90 -12.02
C LEU A 172 -29.35 -11.79 -10.78
N THR A 173 -29.81 -12.92 -10.25
CA THR A 173 -30.58 -13.01 -8.99
C THR A 173 -29.86 -13.75 -7.88
N GLY A 174 -28.87 -14.58 -8.20
CA GLY A 174 -28.04 -15.30 -7.25
C GLY A 174 -26.70 -15.65 -7.88
N ILE A 175 -25.63 -15.73 -7.09
CA ILE A 175 -24.32 -16.20 -7.54
C ILE A 175 -23.74 -17.21 -6.55
N THR A 176 -23.31 -18.37 -7.07
CA THR A 176 -22.48 -19.33 -6.32
C THR A 176 -21.05 -19.24 -6.83
N ILE A 177 -20.12 -19.03 -5.91
CA ILE A 177 -18.71 -18.80 -6.14
C ILE A 177 -17.97 -20.05 -5.65
N SER A 178 -17.56 -20.92 -6.59
CA SER A 178 -17.00 -22.23 -6.23
C SER A 178 -15.57 -22.17 -5.68
N SER A 179 -15.14 -23.30 -5.12
CA SER A 179 -13.99 -23.46 -4.21
C SER A 179 -12.64 -22.97 -4.73
N ASN A 180 -12.42 -22.93 -6.05
CA ASN A 180 -11.19 -22.47 -6.69
C ASN A 180 -11.03 -20.94 -6.74
N ILE A 181 -12.11 -20.17 -6.54
CA ILE A 181 -12.05 -18.70 -6.63
C ILE A 181 -11.29 -18.12 -5.43
N ARG A 182 -10.16 -17.45 -5.68
CA ARG A 182 -9.34 -16.80 -4.65
C ARG A 182 -9.58 -15.29 -4.56
N THR A 183 -9.99 -14.62 -5.64
CA THR A 183 -10.15 -13.16 -5.66
C THR A 183 -11.40 -12.69 -6.41
N ILE A 184 -12.00 -11.61 -5.90
CA ILE A 184 -13.11 -10.88 -6.51
C ILE A 184 -12.65 -9.45 -6.81
N GLY A 185 -12.65 -9.07 -8.08
CA GLY A 185 -12.17 -7.78 -8.56
C GLY A 185 -13.00 -6.58 -8.11
N ARG A 186 -12.43 -5.40 -8.29
CA ARG A 186 -13.06 -4.13 -7.93
C ARG A 186 -14.31 -3.92 -8.78
N TYR A 187 -15.37 -3.42 -8.16
CA TYR A 187 -16.67 -3.23 -8.80
C TYR A 187 -17.29 -4.50 -9.44
N ALA A 188 -16.85 -5.71 -9.07
CA ALA A 188 -17.23 -6.95 -9.77
C ALA A 188 -18.75 -7.10 -9.96
N PHE A 189 -19.55 -6.88 -8.91
CA PHE A 189 -21.02 -6.97 -8.89
C PHE A 189 -21.70 -5.60 -8.68
N THR A 190 -20.99 -4.48 -8.84
CA THR A 190 -21.58 -3.15 -8.59
C THR A 190 -22.85 -2.94 -9.43
N GLY A 191 -23.95 -2.60 -8.78
CA GLY A 191 -25.22 -2.34 -9.44
C GLY A 191 -25.95 -3.59 -9.94
N CYS A 192 -25.59 -4.79 -9.47
CA CYS A 192 -26.43 -6.00 -9.60
C CYS A 192 -27.71 -5.86 -8.77
N SER A 193 -28.62 -4.96 -9.17
CA SER A 193 -29.76 -4.49 -8.37
C SER A 193 -30.73 -5.59 -7.92
N ASN A 194 -30.74 -6.72 -8.62
CA ASN A 194 -31.63 -7.87 -8.40
C ASN A 194 -30.93 -9.08 -7.75
N LEU A 195 -29.61 -9.01 -7.50
CA LEU A 195 -28.84 -10.06 -6.84
C LEU A 195 -29.29 -10.15 -5.37
N LYS A 196 -29.81 -11.31 -4.98
CA LYS A 196 -30.38 -11.59 -3.65
C LYS A 196 -29.47 -12.44 -2.77
N THR A 197 -28.70 -13.35 -3.37
CA THR A 197 -27.88 -14.34 -2.68
C THR A 197 -26.48 -14.41 -3.27
N VAL A 198 -25.48 -14.51 -2.39
CA VAL A 198 -24.07 -14.76 -2.74
C VAL A 198 -23.60 -15.92 -1.86
N THR A 199 -23.29 -17.05 -2.49
CA THR A 199 -22.81 -18.26 -1.81
C THR A 199 -21.33 -18.48 -2.14
N PHE A 200 -20.52 -18.76 -1.12
CA PHE A 200 -19.11 -19.11 -1.26
C PHE A 200 -18.90 -20.58 -0.92
N GLU A 201 -18.25 -21.34 -1.79
CA GLU A 201 -17.93 -22.76 -1.57
C GLU A 201 -16.43 -22.98 -1.26
N GLY A 202 -15.68 -21.91 -1.01
CA GLY A 202 -14.29 -21.99 -0.57
C GLY A 202 -13.63 -20.64 -0.27
N ASP A 203 -12.30 -20.68 -0.15
CA ASP A 203 -11.50 -19.63 0.48
C ASP A 203 -11.21 -18.45 -0.48
N VAL A 204 -12.14 -17.51 -0.59
CA VAL A 204 -11.89 -16.20 -1.21
C VAL A 204 -11.00 -15.39 -0.28
N GLN A 205 -9.81 -15.02 -0.75
CA GLN A 205 -8.78 -14.31 0.01
C GLN A 205 -8.93 -12.79 -0.07
N SER A 206 -9.51 -12.27 -1.16
CA SER A 206 -9.62 -10.83 -1.38
C SER A 206 -10.91 -10.44 -2.12
N ILE A 207 -11.56 -9.38 -1.63
CA ILE A 207 -12.72 -8.73 -2.23
C ILE A 207 -12.37 -7.26 -2.46
N GLY A 208 -12.29 -6.86 -3.73
CA GLY A 208 -11.88 -5.51 -4.10
C GLY A 208 -12.93 -4.43 -3.78
N ASP A 209 -12.46 -3.18 -3.62
CA ASP A 209 -13.31 -2.01 -3.39
C ASP A 209 -14.53 -1.98 -4.34
N TYR A 210 -15.66 -1.52 -3.79
CA TYR A 210 -16.97 -1.41 -4.45
C TYR A 210 -17.59 -2.74 -4.94
N ALA A 211 -16.99 -3.92 -4.66
CA ALA A 211 -17.38 -5.19 -5.31
C ALA A 211 -18.89 -5.48 -5.32
N PHE A 212 -19.62 -5.22 -4.24
CA PHE A 212 -21.07 -5.44 -4.13
C PHE A 212 -21.88 -4.14 -4.02
N GLN A 213 -21.29 -2.97 -4.32
CA GLN A 213 -21.97 -1.68 -4.18
C GLN A 213 -23.31 -1.68 -4.95
N SER A 214 -24.38 -1.20 -4.32
CA SER A 214 -25.72 -1.12 -4.92
C SER A 214 -26.29 -2.48 -5.39
N CYS A 215 -25.88 -3.60 -4.78
CA CYS A 215 -26.62 -4.87 -4.84
C CYS A 215 -27.91 -4.75 -4.01
N SER A 216 -28.85 -3.93 -4.49
CA SER A 216 -29.96 -3.41 -3.69
C SER A 216 -30.94 -4.45 -3.18
N ALA A 217 -30.94 -5.67 -3.75
CA ALA A 217 -31.80 -6.78 -3.35
C ALA A 217 -31.08 -7.86 -2.50
N LEU A 218 -29.78 -7.70 -2.21
CA LEU A 218 -29.00 -8.66 -1.41
C LEU A 218 -29.55 -8.63 0.02
N GLU A 219 -30.04 -9.76 0.52
CA GLU A 219 -30.72 -9.82 1.83
C GLU A 219 -29.78 -10.27 2.96
N GLU A 220 -28.84 -11.17 2.66
CA GLU A 220 -27.85 -11.70 3.60
C GLU A 220 -26.55 -12.07 2.86
N ILE A 221 -25.43 -12.07 3.57
CA ILE A 221 -24.16 -12.61 3.08
C ILE A 221 -23.30 -13.15 4.22
N THR A 222 -22.62 -14.26 3.96
CA THR A 222 -21.63 -14.86 4.86
C THR A 222 -20.29 -14.88 4.13
N LEU A 223 -19.29 -14.22 4.69
CA LEU A 223 -17.93 -14.14 4.11
C LEU A 223 -17.04 -15.24 4.69
N PRO A 224 -16.19 -15.90 3.89
CA PRO A 224 -15.31 -16.94 4.39
C PRO A 224 -14.19 -16.38 5.29
N ASP A 225 -13.70 -17.21 6.22
CA ASP A 225 -12.67 -16.84 7.20
C ASP A 225 -11.33 -16.41 6.58
N SER A 226 -11.11 -16.70 5.30
CA SER A 226 -9.98 -16.23 4.50
C SER A 226 -10.02 -14.74 4.15
N VAL A 227 -11.17 -14.06 4.30
CA VAL A 227 -11.31 -12.62 4.02
C VAL A 227 -10.77 -11.81 5.21
N THR A 228 -9.58 -11.22 5.01
CA THR A 228 -8.90 -10.41 6.04
C THR A 228 -9.25 -8.92 6.00
N GLU A 229 -9.79 -8.41 4.88
CA GLU A 229 -10.16 -7.01 4.68
C GLU A 229 -11.50 -6.87 3.94
N ILE A 230 -12.37 -6.00 4.45
CA ILE A 230 -13.54 -5.52 3.71
C ILE A 230 -13.16 -4.20 3.04
N GLY A 231 -12.96 -4.21 1.72
CA GLY A 231 -12.54 -3.03 0.96
C GLY A 231 -13.50 -1.85 1.07
N ASN A 232 -13.05 -0.68 0.62
CA ASN A 232 -13.84 0.55 0.67
C ASN A 232 -15.12 0.42 -0.18
N TYR A 233 -16.23 0.97 0.33
CA TYR A 233 -17.54 1.02 -0.34
C TYR A 233 -18.14 -0.36 -0.73
N THR A 234 -17.59 -1.48 -0.24
CA THR A 234 -17.87 -2.84 -0.76
C THR A 234 -19.35 -3.20 -0.83
N PHE A 235 -20.13 -2.94 0.22
CA PHE A 235 -21.58 -3.18 0.30
C PHE A 235 -22.41 -1.89 0.32
N ARG A 236 -21.81 -0.73 0.00
CA ARG A 236 -22.51 0.56 0.05
C ARG A 236 -23.80 0.54 -0.78
N TYR A 237 -24.89 1.07 -0.24
CA TYR A 237 -26.25 1.03 -0.81
C TYR A 237 -26.88 -0.37 -0.99
N CYS A 238 -26.42 -1.42 -0.31
CA CYS A 238 -27.15 -2.70 -0.21
C CYS A 238 -28.38 -2.57 0.72
N ARG A 239 -29.40 -1.85 0.26
CA ARG A 239 -30.51 -1.35 1.10
C ARG A 239 -31.41 -2.42 1.74
N HIS A 240 -31.43 -3.65 1.20
CA HIS A 240 -32.17 -4.79 1.75
C HIS A 240 -31.30 -5.77 2.56
N LEU A 241 -30.00 -5.48 2.73
CA LEU A 241 -29.08 -6.33 3.49
C LEU A 241 -29.45 -6.25 4.97
N LYS A 242 -29.92 -7.37 5.54
CA LYS A 242 -30.44 -7.49 6.91
C LYS A 242 -29.38 -7.95 7.90
N SER A 243 -28.48 -8.83 7.45
CA SER A 243 -27.43 -9.46 8.25
C SER A 243 -26.18 -9.69 7.41
N VAL A 244 -25.02 -9.63 8.07
CA VAL A 244 -23.70 -9.90 7.49
C VAL A 244 -22.91 -10.73 8.50
N HIS A 245 -22.40 -11.88 8.08
CA HIS A 245 -21.40 -12.62 8.84
C HIS A 245 -20.02 -12.32 8.24
N LEU A 246 -19.15 -11.70 9.04
CA LEU A 246 -17.75 -11.44 8.70
C LEU A 246 -16.90 -12.69 9.00
N GLY A 247 -15.82 -12.89 8.24
CA GLY A 247 -14.88 -13.97 8.51
C GLY A 247 -14.08 -13.71 9.80
N ALA A 248 -13.75 -14.76 10.54
CA ALA A 248 -13.09 -14.67 11.84
C ALA A 248 -11.76 -13.91 11.82
N ASN A 249 -11.05 -13.92 10.69
CA ASN A 249 -9.77 -13.22 10.48
C ASN A 249 -9.89 -11.83 9.85
N THR A 250 -11.11 -11.26 9.70
CA THR A 250 -11.28 -9.89 9.21
C THR A 250 -10.64 -8.90 10.20
N THR A 251 -9.60 -8.18 9.76
CA THR A 251 -8.86 -7.21 10.57
C THR A 251 -9.28 -5.76 10.33
N THR A 252 -9.86 -5.49 9.16
CA THR A 252 -10.07 -4.13 8.64
C THR A 252 -11.44 -4.01 7.96
N ILE A 253 -12.19 -2.97 8.33
CA ILE A 253 -13.43 -2.57 7.66
C ILE A 253 -13.21 -1.21 7.00
N GLY A 254 -13.22 -1.17 5.67
CA GLY A 254 -12.91 0.01 4.86
C GLY A 254 -13.93 1.15 4.98
N ALA A 255 -13.56 2.31 4.42
CA ALA A 255 -14.41 3.49 4.42
C ALA A 255 -15.71 3.23 3.64
N GLU A 256 -16.83 3.67 4.21
CA GLU A 256 -18.19 3.54 3.66
C GLU A 256 -18.61 2.09 3.30
N ALA A 257 -17.94 1.06 3.84
CA ALA A 257 -18.11 -0.34 3.45
C ALA A 257 -19.58 -0.81 3.47
N PHE A 258 -20.35 -0.46 4.49
CA PHE A 258 -21.78 -0.76 4.64
C PHE A 258 -22.67 0.49 4.64
N MET A 259 -22.15 1.65 4.19
CA MET A 259 -22.91 2.90 4.20
C MET A 259 -24.24 2.75 3.44
N GLN A 260 -25.35 3.22 4.02
CA GLN A 260 -26.70 3.09 3.49
C GLN A 260 -27.20 1.63 3.31
N CYS A 261 -26.68 0.67 4.08
CA CYS A 261 -27.36 -0.62 4.31
C CYS A 261 -28.53 -0.42 5.27
N THR A 262 -29.59 0.23 4.81
CA THR A 262 -30.70 0.75 5.63
C THR A 262 -31.47 -0.32 6.40
N GLN A 263 -31.45 -1.58 5.98
CA GLN A 263 -32.12 -2.71 6.65
C GLN A 263 -31.19 -3.56 7.53
N LEU A 264 -29.89 -3.23 7.63
CA LEU A 264 -28.93 -3.99 8.42
C LEU A 264 -29.29 -3.85 9.90
N ALA A 265 -29.78 -4.93 10.52
CA ALA A 265 -30.36 -4.89 11.87
C ALA A 265 -29.33 -5.17 12.98
N SER A 266 -28.35 -6.01 12.69
CA SER A 266 -27.24 -6.37 13.57
C SER A 266 -25.99 -6.69 12.75
N ILE A 267 -24.82 -6.54 13.38
CA ILE A 267 -23.55 -7.05 12.86
C ILE A 267 -22.65 -7.46 14.02
N GLU A 268 -22.04 -8.63 13.90
CA GLU A 268 -20.98 -9.09 14.80
C GLU A 268 -19.62 -8.67 14.23
N LEU A 269 -18.80 -8.00 15.04
CA LEU A 269 -17.46 -7.56 14.66
C LEU A 269 -16.42 -8.52 15.27
N PRO A 270 -15.67 -9.29 14.45
CA PRO A 270 -14.67 -10.23 14.95
C PRO A 270 -13.63 -9.59 15.86
N ASP A 271 -13.10 -10.38 16.80
CA ASP A 271 -12.05 -9.92 17.72
C ASP A 271 -10.76 -9.47 17.03
N ALA A 272 -10.53 -9.93 15.79
CA ALA A 272 -9.41 -9.53 14.94
C ALA A 272 -9.54 -8.12 14.36
N VAL A 273 -10.74 -7.50 14.36
CA VAL A 273 -10.95 -6.16 13.80
C VAL A 273 -10.19 -5.14 14.62
N THR A 274 -9.26 -4.42 13.98
CA THR A 274 -8.45 -3.36 14.58
C THR A 274 -8.94 -1.96 14.20
N TYR A 275 -9.53 -1.82 13.01
CA TYR A 275 -9.90 -0.54 12.41
C TYR A 275 -11.30 -0.57 11.78
N ILE A 276 -12.09 0.46 12.09
CA ILE A 276 -13.41 0.73 11.50
C ILE A 276 -13.31 2.06 10.74
N GLY A 277 -13.40 1.99 9.42
CA GLY A 277 -13.20 3.13 8.52
C GLY A 277 -14.27 4.23 8.60
N GLN A 278 -13.95 5.37 7.97
CA GLN A 278 -14.85 6.52 7.87
C GLN A 278 -16.23 6.09 7.33
N SER A 279 -17.31 6.46 8.01
CA SER A 279 -18.69 6.20 7.59
C SER A 279 -19.02 4.72 7.31
N ALA A 280 -18.24 3.76 7.84
CA ALA A 280 -18.37 2.33 7.54
C ALA A 280 -19.81 1.79 7.65
N PHE A 281 -20.58 2.24 8.65
CA PHE A 281 -21.99 1.90 8.91
C PHE A 281 -22.90 3.15 8.89
N GLY A 282 -22.48 4.21 8.20
CA GLY A 282 -23.26 5.45 8.11
C GLY A 282 -24.60 5.23 7.43
N TYR A 283 -25.69 5.69 8.04
CA TYR A 283 -27.08 5.46 7.61
C TYR A 283 -27.51 3.98 7.58
N CYS A 284 -26.94 3.13 8.45
CA CYS A 284 -27.52 1.82 8.78
C CYS A 284 -28.72 2.00 9.72
N GLU A 285 -29.81 2.56 9.18
CA GLU A 285 -30.95 3.05 9.97
C GLU A 285 -31.64 1.97 10.82
N SER A 286 -31.63 0.70 10.40
CA SER A 286 -32.23 -0.41 11.16
C SER A 286 -31.32 -1.02 12.24
N LEU A 287 -30.05 -0.61 12.32
CA LEU A 287 -29.05 -1.23 13.20
C LEU A 287 -29.40 -0.95 14.66
N THR A 288 -29.69 -1.99 15.45
CA THR A 288 -30.20 -1.80 16.83
C THR A 288 -29.14 -1.85 17.91
N GLU A 289 -28.06 -2.61 17.69
CA GLU A 289 -26.97 -2.80 18.64
C GLU A 289 -25.64 -3.04 17.91
N VAL A 290 -24.53 -2.67 18.56
CA VAL A 290 -23.17 -2.94 18.08
C VAL A 290 -22.28 -3.31 19.26
N ALA A 291 -21.49 -4.37 19.10
CA ALA A 291 -20.37 -4.67 19.98
C ALA A 291 -19.05 -4.56 19.19
N LEU A 292 -18.07 -3.84 19.74
CA LEU A 292 -16.75 -3.73 19.14
C LEU A 292 -15.88 -4.94 19.51
N GLY A 293 -15.22 -5.54 18.51
CA GLY A 293 -14.25 -6.60 18.72
C GLY A 293 -13.09 -6.17 19.63
N ARG A 294 -12.48 -7.12 20.35
CA ARG A 294 -11.47 -6.82 21.38
C ARG A 294 -10.30 -5.96 20.90
N SER A 295 -9.89 -6.08 19.64
CA SER A 295 -8.72 -5.38 19.08
C SER A 295 -8.99 -3.98 18.51
N VAL A 296 -10.23 -3.48 18.50
CA VAL A 296 -10.55 -2.17 17.93
C VAL A 296 -9.86 -1.04 18.71
N LEU A 297 -9.05 -0.23 18.04
CA LEU A 297 -8.34 0.90 18.66
C LEU A 297 -9.02 2.26 18.41
N GLU A 298 -9.73 2.39 17.29
CA GLU A 298 -10.40 3.62 16.88
C GLU A 298 -11.74 3.31 16.19
N VAL A 299 -12.78 4.09 16.53
CA VAL A 299 -14.01 4.20 15.74
C VAL A 299 -13.85 5.40 14.81
N GLY A 300 -13.78 5.15 13.49
CA GLY A 300 -13.52 6.19 12.51
C GLY A 300 -14.59 7.29 12.41
N LYS A 301 -14.23 8.40 11.74
CA LYS A 301 -15.12 9.55 11.49
C LYS A 301 -16.47 9.10 10.89
N SER A 302 -17.57 9.57 11.47
CA SER A 302 -18.94 9.27 11.04
C SER A 302 -19.31 7.78 10.97
N ALA A 303 -18.53 6.86 11.59
CA ALA A 303 -18.65 5.42 11.38
C ALA A 303 -20.07 4.85 11.53
N PHE A 304 -20.85 5.30 12.50
CA PHE A 304 -22.26 4.92 12.75
C PHE A 304 -23.23 6.11 12.64
N MET A 305 -22.82 7.18 11.95
CA MET A 305 -23.64 8.39 11.76
C MET A 305 -25.02 8.04 11.18
N SER A 306 -26.10 8.52 11.81
CA SER A 306 -27.49 8.25 11.45
C SER A 306 -27.89 6.76 11.49
N ALA A 307 -27.25 5.94 12.32
CA ALA A 307 -27.80 4.65 12.76
C ALA A 307 -28.98 4.90 13.72
N SER A 308 -30.12 5.34 13.18
CA SER A 308 -31.19 5.98 13.94
C SER A 308 -31.89 5.07 14.95
N ASN A 309 -31.95 3.75 14.72
CA ASN A 309 -32.47 2.76 15.67
C ASN A 309 -31.43 2.18 16.65
N LEU A 310 -30.17 2.65 16.63
CA LEU A 310 -29.10 2.14 17.48
C LEU A 310 -29.37 2.50 18.95
N LYS A 311 -29.65 1.51 19.79
CA LYS A 311 -30.03 1.67 21.21
C LYS A 311 -28.85 1.49 22.16
N THR A 312 -27.91 0.64 21.80
CA THR A 312 -26.80 0.18 22.65
C THR A 312 -25.52 0.03 21.84
N VAL A 313 -24.40 0.47 22.44
CA VAL A 313 -23.05 0.28 21.89
C VAL A 313 -22.17 -0.27 23.00
N THR A 314 -21.51 -1.40 22.75
CA THR A 314 -20.55 -2.02 23.67
C THR A 314 -19.14 -1.77 23.14
N PHE A 315 -18.39 -0.92 23.85
CA PHE A 315 -16.99 -0.62 23.54
C PHE A 315 -16.04 -1.63 24.21
N ASN A 316 -14.90 -1.92 23.57
CA ASN A 316 -13.85 -2.78 24.10
C ASN A 316 -12.84 -2.01 24.98
N ASN A 317 -12.21 -2.69 25.94
CA ASN A 317 -11.20 -2.12 26.84
C ASN A 317 -9.86 -1.75 26.16
N GLY A 318 -9.74 -1.92 24.83
CA GLY A 318 -8.59 -1.47 24.04
C GLY A 318 -8.79 -0.09 23.40
N LEU A 319 -10.05 0.34 23.22
CA LEU A 319 -10.42 1.51 22.44
C LEU A 319 -9.75 2.79 22.96
N LYS A 320 -9.18 3.59 22.05
CA LYS A 320 -8.50 4.86 22.37
C LYS A 320 -9.27 6.09 21.92
N VAL A 321 -9.87 6.03 20.74
CA VAL A 321 -10.48 7.20 20.08
C VAL A 321 -11.90 6.89 19.59
N ILE A 322 -12.82 7.79 19.92
CA ILE A 322 -14.14 7.87 19.28
C ILE A 322 -14.08 9.06 18.30
N GLY A 323 -14.20 8.75 17.01
CA GLY A 323 -13.99 9.70 15.91
C GLY A 323 -15.05 10.81 15.78
N GLU A 324 -14.73 11.79 14.94
CA GLU A 324 -15.60 12.95 14.67
C GLU A 324 -16.96 12.49 14.10
N ASN A 325 -18.07 12.98 14.66
CA ASN A 325 -19.44 12.56 14.30
C ASN A 325 -19.71 11.03 14.37
N ALA A 326 -18.88 10.23 15.06
CA ALA A 326 -18.92 8.75 14.98
C ALA A 326 -20.31 8.14 15.22
N PHE A 327 -21.12 8.72 16.11
CA PHE A 327 -22.49 8.34 16.43
C PHE A 327 -23.47 9.51 16.25
N GLU A 328 -23.13 10.53 15.44
CA GLU A 328 -24.05 11.65 15.14
C GLU A 328 -25.43 11.10 14.72
N LYS A 329 -26.53 11.65 15.27
CA LYS A 329 -27.91 11.25 14.94
C LYS A 329 -28.25 9.77 15.21
N CYS A 330 -27.56 9.12 16.14
CA CYS A 330 -28.05 7.87 16.76
C CYS A 330 -29.20 8.18 17.72
N VAL A 331 -30.34 8.61 17.17
CA VAL A 331 -31.45 9.22 17.95
C VAL A 331 -32.06 8.28 18.99
N SER A 332 -31.99 6.95 18.79
CA SER A 332 -32.49 5.95 19.74
C SER A 332 -31.49 5.54 20.84
N LEU A 333 -30.26 6.05 20.82
CA LEU A 333 -29.20 5.67 21.75
C LEU A 333 -29.52 6.25 23.12
N THR A 334 -29.79 5.40 24.12
CA THR A 334 -30.28 5.84 25.44
C THR A 334 -29.15 6.03 26.45
N SER A 335 -28.13 5.17 26.40
CA SER A 335 -26.98 5.21 27.30
C SER A 335 -25.70 4.72 26.67
N VAL A 336 -24.55 5.28 27.07
CA VAL A 336 -23.22 4.75 26.72
C VAL A 336 -22.30 4.67 27.94
N THR A 337 -21.45 3.65 27.97
CA THR A 337 -20.36 3.51 28.95
C THR A 337 -19.03 3.54 28.21
N ILE A 338 -18.31 4.65 28.34
CA ILE A 338 -17.01 4.86 27.70
C ILE A 338 -15.91 4.25 28.60
N PRO A 339 -15.11 3.29 28.13
CA PRO A 339 -14.14 2.60 28.99
C PRO A 339 -12.92 3.46 29.32
N ASP A 340 -12.23 3.13 30.42
CA ASP A 340 -11.02 3.83 30.91
C ASP A 340 -9.86 3.89 29.89
N SER A 341 -9.89 3.05 28.85
CA SER A 341 -8.89 3.05 27.79
C SER A 341 -8.99 4.24 26.84
N VAL A 342 -10.17 4.88 26.73
CA VAL A 342 -10.46 5.95 25.77
C VAL A 342 -9.83 7.25 26.26
N THR A 343 -9.00 7.86 25.43
CA THR A 343 -8.32 9.14 25.73
C THR A 343 -9.02 10.33 25.09
N THR A 344 -9.79 10.11 24.03
CA THR A 344 -10.36 11.17 23.18
C THR A 344 -11.78 10.82 22.72
N ILE A 345 -12.71 11.75 22.95
CA ILE A 345 -14.02 11.80 22.30
C ILE A 345 -14.01 13.01 21.37
N SER A 346 -14.16 12.82 20.05
CA SER A 346 -13.93 13.90 19.06
C SER A 346 -15.11 14.88 18.90
N GLU A 347 -14.93 15.94 18.09
CA GLU A 347 -16.00 16.92 17.77
C GLU A 347 -17.26 16.19 17.26
N SER A 348 -18.41 16.58 17.80
CA SER A 348 -19.73 16.06 17.45
C SER A 348 -19.94 14.53 17.56
N ALA A 349 -19.08 13.79 18.27
CA ALA A 349 -19.10 12.32 18.34
C ALA A 349 -20.49 11.69 18.64
N PHE A 350 -21.30 12.30 19.50
CA PHE A 350 -22.68 11.93 19.84
C PHE A 350 -23.65 13.13 19.63
N PHE A 351 -23.37 13.99 18.64
CA PHE A 351 -24.24 15.10 18.27
C PHE A 351 -25.63 14.61 17.87
N ASP A 352 -26.69 15.29 18.31
CA ASP A 352 -28.09 14.98 17.94
C ASP A 352 -28.57 13.58 18.38
N CYS A 353 -27.92 12.98 19.39
CA CYS A 353 -28.37 11.74 20.05
C CYS A 353 -29.55 12.03 21.00
N GLY A 354 -30.72 12.35 20.44
CA GLY A 354 -31.88 12.90 21.14
C GLY A 354 -32.53 12.04 22.24
N MET A 355 -32.14 10.77 22.43
CA MET A 355 -32.56 9.94 23.58
C MET A 355 -31.44 9.70 24.61
N LEU A 356 -30.20 10.12 24.33
CA LEU A 356 -29.05 9.84 25.17
C LEU A 356 -29.14 10.61 26.49
N SER A 357 -29.38 9.87 27.58
CA SER A 357 -29.75 10.38 28.89
C SER A 357 -28.94 9.77 30.04
N SER A 358 -28.00 8.87 29.74
CA SER A 358 -26.97 8.42 30.68
C SER A 358 -25.63 8.22 29.96
N VAL A 359 -24.57 8.84 30.46
CA VAL A 359 -23.21 8.71 29.93
C VAL A 359 -22.25 8.46 31.10
N THR A 360 -21.63 7.28 31.12
CA THR A 360 -20.51 6.98 32.02
C THR A 360 -19.21 7.26 31.26
N LEU A 361 -18.36 8.12 31.83
CA LEU A 361 -17.08 8.53 31.26
C LEU A 361 -15.92 7.83 31.99
N GLY A 362 -15.10 7.10 31.25
CA GLY A 362 -13.88 6.47 31.77
C GLY A 362 -12.82 7.48 32.21
N SER A 363 -11.99 7.08 33.16
CA SER A 363 -10.96 7.90 33.81
C SER A 363 -9.78 8.29 32.91
N GLY A 364 -9.56 7.58 31.80
CA GLY A 364 -8.49 7.88 30.85
C GLY A 364 -8.77 9.05 29.89
N ILE A 365 -9.98 9.62 29.90
CA ILE A 365 -10.36 10.69 28.96
C ILE A 365 -9.58 11.96 29.26
N THR A 366 -8.89 12.48 28.24
CA THR A 366 -8.03 13.68 28.30
C THR A 366 -8.52 14.82 27.40
N SER A 367 -9.45 14.52 26.49
CA SER A 367 -10.04 15.49 25.57
C SER A 367 -11.48 15.10 25.22
N ILE A 368 -12.38 16.09 25.23
CA ILE A 368 -13.71 15.98 24.66
C ILE A 368 -13.95 17.15 23.71
N GLY A 369 -14.19 16.81 22.46
CA GLY A 369 -14.38 17.72 21.35
C GLY A 369 -15.64 18.57 21.45
N ARG A 370 -15.65 19.65 20.67
CA ARG A 370 -16.74 20.60 20.61
C ARG A 370 -18.02 19.89 20.19
N TYR A 371 -19.14 20.25 20.81
CA TYR A 371 -20.46 19.67 20.49
C TYR A 371 -20.57 18.14 20.60
N ALA A 372 -19.60 17.45 21.22
CA ALA A 372 -19.55 15.99 21.28
C ALA A 372 -20.83 15.33 21.82
N PHE A 373 -21.65 16.03 22.59
CA PHE A 373 -22.95 15.56 23.10
C PHE A 373 -24.10 16.56 22.83
N LEU A 374 -23.89 17.63 22.06
CA LEU A 374 -24.91 18.67 21.88
C LEU A 374 -26.17 18.08 21.22
N ASN A 375 -27.35 18.56 21.64
CA ASN A 375 -28.68 18.01 21.31
C ASN A 375 -28.94 16.58 21.87
N SER A 376 -28.23 16.15 22.91
CA SER A 376 -28.63 14.97 23.72
C SER A 376 -29.41 15.37 24.98
N ASN A 377 -30.18 14.43 25.53
CA ASN A 377 -30.91 14.62 26.80
C ASN A 377 -29.96 14.73 28.03
N MET A 378 -28.65 14.51 27.86
CA MET A 378 -27.63 14.82 28.87
C MET A 378 -27.51 16.32 29.17
N TYR A 379 -27.93 17.20 28.25
CA TYR A 379 -27.98 18.66 28.47
C TYR A 379 -29.19 19.06 29.34
N ALA A 380 -29.39 18.31 30.44
CA ALA A 380 -30.28 18.70 31.51
C ALA A 380 -29.80 19.99 32.18
N THR A 381 -30.72 20.65 32.90
CA THR A 381 -30.62 22.02 33.41
C THR A 381 -29.21 22.43 33.87
N PRO A 382 -28.65 23.55 33.35
CA PRO A 382 -27.28 23.94 33.67
C PRO A 382 -27.11 24.20 35.17
N VAL A 383 -26.01 23.70 35.73
CA VAL A 383 -25.60 23.98 37.11
C VAL A 383 -24.76 25.26 37.07
N ASP A 384 -25.24 26.31 37.72
CA ASP A 384 -24.63 27.64 37.75
C ASP A 384 -24.36 28.22 36.33
N GLY A 385 -25.24 27.90 35.38
CA GLY A 385 -25.13 28.32 33.97
C GLY A 385 -24.23 27.45 33.10
N VAL A 386 -23.61 26.40 33.66
CA VAL A 386 -22.70 25.47 32.95
C VAL A 386 -23.35 24.09 32.78
N TYR A 387 -23.25 23.52 31.59
CA TYR A 387 -23.70 22.17 31.29
C TYR A 387 -22.57 21.15 31.53
N TYR A 388 -22.92 19.94 31.98
CA TYR A 388 -21.95 18.90 32.32
C TYR A 388 -22.33 17.54 31.72
N VAL A 389 -21.33 16.81 31.21
CA VAL A 389 -21.43 15.37 30.94
C VAL A 389 -20.44 14.68 31.88
N GLY A 390 -20.94 13.94 32.87
CA GLY A 390 -20.12 13.43 33.97
C GLY A 390 -19.39 14.57 34.71
N ASN A 391 -18.05 14.47 34.75
CA ASN A 391 -17.17 15.47 35.37
C ASN A 391 -16.53 16.43 34.34
N TRP A 392 -17.06 16.52 33.12
CA TRP A 392 -16.59 17.44 32.09
C TRP A 392 -17.57 18.61 31.89
N ALA A 393 -17.04 19.83 31.82
CA ALA A 393 -17.81 21.06 31.61
C ALA A 393 -17.90 21.44 30.12
N PHE A 394 -19.09 21.85 29.67
CA PHE A 394 -19.43 22.17 28.28
C PHE A 394 -19.93 23.61 28.11
N ASP A 395 -20.34 23.97 26.89
CA ASP A 395 -20.88 25.28 26.53
C ASP A 395 -21.95 25.73 27.53
N SER A 396 -21.82 26.96 28.04
CA SER A 396 -22.77 27.58 28.98
C SER A 396 -23.90 28.28 28.23
N ASP A 397 -24.98 28.69 28.90
CA ASP A 397 -25.98 29.52 28.21
C ASP A 397 -25.36 30.87 27.78
N LYS A 398 -25.66 31.35 26.56
CA LYS A 398 -25.04 32.58 26.00
C LYS A 398 -25.31 33.85 26.84
N ASN A 399 -26.25 33.78 27.77
CA ASN A 399 -26.67 34.87 28.65
C ASN A 399 -25.98 34.86 30.03
N VAL A 400 -24.93 34.04 30.24
CA VAL A 400 -23.99 34.22 31.38
C VAL A 400 -23.07 35.45 31.12
N SER A 401 -23.65 36.53 30.59
CA SER A 401 -22.99 37.82 30.36
C SER A 401 -22.83 38.63 31.64
N ASP A 402 -23.57 38.26 32.69
CA ASP A 402 -23.56 38.89 34.01
C ASP A 402 -23.70 37.83 35.11
N ILE A 403 -22.61 37.11 35.45
CA ILE A 403 -22.50 36.61 36.83
C ILE A 403 -22.21 37.84 37.68
N GLN A 404 -23.29 38.50 38.13
CA GLN A 404 -23.16 39.81 38.78
C GLN A 404 -22.25 39.74 40.00
N THR A 405 -21.46 40.80 40.14
CA THR A 405 -20.47 40.95 41.21
C THR A 405 -21.14 41.24 42.55
N GLU A 406 -21.53 40.20 43.27
CA GLU A 406 -21.61 40.26 44.74
C GLU A 406 -20.36 39.59 45.34
N ALA A 407 -19.35 40.43 45.58
CA ALA A 407 -18.23 40.24 46.51
C ALA A 407 -17.62 38.82 46.70
N GLY A 408 -16.77 38.40 45.76
CA GLY A 408 -15.59 37.56 46.06
C GLY A 408 -15.54 36.17 45.43
N VAL A 409 -14.55 35.97 44.55
CA VAL A 409 -14.08 34.68 43.98
C VAL A 409 -15.15 33.89 43.20
N GLN A 410 -15.17 34.06 41.87
CA GLN A 410 -16.04 33.29 40.98
C GLN A 410 -15.34 32.02 40.46
N THR A 411 -15.66 30.86 41.04
CA THR A 411 -15.31 29.56 40.46
C THR A 411 -16.12 29.33 39.20
N VAL A 412 -15.44 29.10 38.05
CA VAL A 412 -16.12 28.98 36.75
C VAL A 412 -16.80 27.62 36.56
N VAL A 413 -16.35 26.60 37.29
CA VAL A 413 -16.90 25.25 37.31
C VAL A 413 -16.94 24.70 38.72
N ARG A 414 -17.85 23.74 38.96
CA ARG A 414 -18.02 23.09 40.27
C ARG A 414 -16.78 22.28 40.68
N ALA A 415 -16.58 22.11 41.99
CA ALA A 415 -15.58 21.17 42.50
C ALA A 415 -15.88 19.74 42.00
N GLY A 416 -14.83 18.99 41.67
CA GLY A 416 -14.94 17.65 41.08
C GLY A 416 -14.98 17.63 39.54
N THR A 417 -15.03 18.80 38.88
CA THR A 417 -14.79 18.88 37.43
C THR A 417 -13.35 18.47 37.12
N ILE A 418 -13.19 17.54 36.17
CA ILE A 418 -11.90 16.97 35.71
C ILE A 418 -11.41 17.67 34.45
N GLY A 419 -12.31 18.07 33.55
CA GLY A 419 -11.94 18.66 32.27
C GLY A 419 -12.91 19.73 31.78
N ILE A 420 -12.38 20.68 31.01
CA ILE A 420 -13.14 21.67 30.25
C ILE A 420 -13.14 21.24 28.78
N ALA A 421 -14.32 20.98 28.21
CA ALA A 421 -14.44 20.55 26.82
C ALA A 421 -14.05 21.65 25.81
N ASP A 422 -13.77 21.24 24.58
CA ASP A 422 -13.34 22.16 23.53
C ASP A 422 -14.40 23.25 23.26
N SER A 423 -13.93 24.50 23.21
CA SER A 423 -14.73 25.72 23.02
C SER A 423 -15.83 26.02 24.06
N ALA A 424 -15.87 25.32 25.20
CA ALA A 424 -16.92 25.44 26.23
C ALA A 424 -17.21 26.88 26.72
N PHE A 425 -16.20 27.75 26.75
CA PHE A 425 -16.36 29.15 27.15
C PHE A 425 -15.74 30.12 26.14
N ARG A 426 -15.84 29.77 24.85
CA ARG A 426 -15.39 30.65 23.78
C ARG A 426 -16.22 31.95 23.75
N SER A 427 -15.52 33.08 23.60
CA SER A 427 -16.06 34.43 23.49
C SER A 427 -16.89 34.93 24.69
N ARG A 428 -16.60 34.45 25.91
CA ARG A 428 -17.33 34.87 27.13
C ARG A 428 -16.76 36.13 27.76
N GLY A 429 -17.63 36.88 28.45
CA GLY A 429 -17.31 38.15 29.12
C GLY A 429 -16.59 38.03 30.46
N PHE A 430 -15.86 36.94 30.72
CA PHE A 430 -15.14 36.76 31.98
C PHE A 430 -14.12 37.89 32.22
N THR A 431 -13.96 38.28 33.47
CA THR A 431 -12.89 39.19 33.93
C THR A 431 -11.82 38.45 34.71
N GLU A 432 -12.21 37.43 35.48
CA GLU A 432 -11.33 36.50 36.19
C GLU A 432 -11.85 35.07 36.01
N ILE A 433 -10.93 34.09 35.99
CA ILE A 433 -11.27 32.65 36.00
C ILE A 433 -10.55 31.99 37.17
N PHE A 434 -11.30 31.22 37.95
CA PHE A 434 -10.78 30.32 38.98
C PHE A 434 -11.26 28.90 38.67
N LEU A 435 -10.34 27.97 38.45
CA LEU A 435 -10.63 26.54 38.27
C LEU A 435 -10.26 25.78 39.55
N PRO A 436 -11.11 24.83 40.02
CA PRO A 436 -10.79 24.02 41.19
C PRO A 436 -9.63 23.06 40.91
N ASP A 437 -8.93 22.65 41.95
CA ASP A 437 -7.78 21.71 41.87
C ASP A 437 -8.13 20.36 41.25
N SER A 438 -9.40 19.99 41.12
CA SER A 438 -9.82 18.76 40.43
C SER A 438 -9.62 18.79 38.90
N VAL A 439 -9.46 19.98 38.30
CA VAL A 439 -9.33 20.10 36.83
C VAL A 439 -7.91 19.69 36.41
N GLU A 440 -7.82 18.73 35.49
CA GLU A 440 -6.58 18.27 34.87
C GLU A 440 -6.44 18.75 33.41
N TYR A 441 -7.56 18.99 32.70
CA TYR A 441 -7.57 19.24 31.26
C TYR A 441 -8.34 20.52 30.89
N VAL A 442 -7.73 21.38 30.06
CA VAL A 442 -8.41 22.52 29.42
C VAL A 442 -8.39 22.35 27.91
N GLY A 443 -9.56 22.15 27.29
CA GLY A 443 -9.71 21.82 25.88
C GLY A 443 -9.32 22.91 24.88
N GLN A 444 -9.30 22.53 23.60
CA GLN A 444 -9.04 23.41 22.45
C GLN A 444 -10.01 24.59 22.44
N SER A 445 -9.47 25.80 22.34
CA SER A 445 -10.22 27.07 22.31
C SER A 445 -11.19 27.27 23.49
N ALA A 446 -11.03 26.55 24.60
CA ALA A 446 -11.96 26.53 25.74
C ALA A 446 -12.33 27.93 26.25
N PHE A 447 -11.40 28.88 26.31
CA PHE A 447 -11.61 30.27 26.72
C PHE A 447 -11.24 31.28 25.62
N ARG A 448 -11.18 30.83 24.35
CA ARG A 448 -10.72 31.68 23.24
C ARG A 448 -11.60 32.92 23.10
N SER A 449 -10.98 34.08 22.86
CA SER A 449 -11.62 35.38 22.66
C SER A 449 -12.41 35.91 23.87
N CYS A 450 -12.08 35.50 25.10
CA CYS A 450 -12.56 36.17 26.32
C CYS A 450 -11.85 37.53 26.48
N ALA A 451 -12.23 38.52 25.69
CA ALA A 451 -11.49 39.78 25.53
C ALA A 451 -11.40 40.66 26.80
N THR A 452 -12.27 40.44 27.78
CA THR A 452 -12.30 41.11 29.08
C THR A 452 -11.49 40.40 30.16
N LEU A 453 -10.98 39.20 29.89
CA LEU A 453 -10.29 38.35 30.86
C LEU A 453 -8.95 38.97 31.27
N ARG A 454 -8.72 39.13 32.58
CA ARG A 454 -7.51 39.76 33.15
C ARG A 454 -6.70 38.80 34.00
N ARG A 455 -7.39 37.95 34.78
CA ARG A 455 -6.82 37.00 35.75
C ARG A 455 -7.17 35.57 35.36
N ILE A 456 -6.22 34.64 35.50
CA ILE A 456 -6.51 33.20 35.58
C ILE A 456 -5.80 32.60 36.79
N ASP A 457 -6.53 31.79 37.55
CA ASP A 457 -6.01 30.88 38.57
C ASP A 457 -6.44 29.46 38.15
N LEU A 458 -5.52 28.73 37.52
CA LEU A 458 -5.76 27.34 37.14
C LEU A 458 -5.41 26.42 38.31
N GLY A 459 -6.28 25.45 38.58
CA GLY A 459 -6.12 24.49 39.67
C GLY A 459 -4.79 23.73 39.61
N ALA A 460 -4.28 23.32 40.77
CA ALA A 460 -2.96 22.73 40.94
C ALA A 460 -2.68 21.55 39.99
N ASN A 461 -3.71 20.71 39.73
CA ASN A 461 -3.58 19.52 38.92
C ASN A 461 -3.72 19.73 37.40
N VAL A 462 -3.89 20.95 36.88
CA VAL A 462 -3.97 21.16 35.41
C VAL A 462 -2.67 20.69 34.74
N ARG A 463 -2.78 19.74 33.80
CA ARG A 463 -1.68 19.08 33.09
C ARG A 463 -1.54 19.54 31.64
N VAL A 464 -2.65 19.90 31.00
CA VAL A 464 -2.69 20.24 29.56
C VAL A 464 -3.56 21.48 29.30
N LEU A 465 -3.01 22.42 28.52
CA LEU A 465 -3.76 23.50 27.87
C LEU A 465 -3.82 23.22 26.37
N GLY A 466 -5.01 22.93 25.83
CA GLY A 466 -5.25 22.57 24.43
C GLY A 466 -5.15 23.74 23.45
N GLU A 467 -5.16 23.43 22.15
CA GLU A 467 -4.84 24.43 21.10
C GLU A 467 -5.70 25.69 21.19
N SER A 468 -5.07 26.87 21.14
CA SER A 468 -5.74 28.17 21.21
C SER A 468 -6.59 28.40 22.47
N ALA A 469 -6.41 27.64 23.58
CA ALA A 469 -7.30 27.67 24.75
C ALA A 469 -7.60 29.07 25.29
N PHE A 470 -6.63 29.99 25.37
CA PHE A 470 -6.81 31.38 25.81
C PHE A 470 -6.53 32.40 24.69
N ARG A 471 -6.50 31.96 23.42
CA ARG A 471 -6.14 32.80 22.28
C ARG A 471 -7.07 34.00 22.17
N ASP A 472 -6.55 35.13 21.70
CA ASP A 472 -7.30 36.39 21.51
C ASP A 472 -7.89 37.00 22.83
N CYS A 473 -7.42 36.58 24.01
CA CYS A 473 -7.75 37.21 25.31
C CYS A 473 -6.85 38.43 25.57
N SER A 474 -7.12 39.55 24.90
CA SER A 474 -6.20 40.70 24.85
C SER A 474 -5.83 41.33 26.20
N GLN A 475 -6.76 41.36 27.17
CA GLN A 475 -6.54 41.90 28.52
C GLN A 475 -5.85 40.93 29.50
N LEU A 476 -5.57 39.69 29.10
CA LEU A 476 -5.00 38.67 29.99
C LEU A 476 -3.63 39.13 30.49
N GLY A 477 -3.39 39.04 31.80
CA GLY A 477 -2.15 39.55 32.43
C GLY A 477 -2.29 40.92 33.10
N ARG A 478 -3.47 41.56 33.01
CA ARG A 478 -3.83 42.74 33.84
C ARG A 478 -4.22 42.39 35.29
N ASN A 479 -3.89 41.20 35.75
CA ASN A 479 -3.92 40.77 37.15
C ASN A 479 -3.01 39.51 37.28
N ARG A 480 -2.98 38.85 38.44
CA ARG A 480 -2.19 37.64 38.69
C ARG A 480 -2.53 36.49 37.72
N ILE A 481 -1.50 35.78 37.28
CA ILE A 481 -1.62 34.59 36.43
C ILE A 481 -1.01 33.40 37.16
N SER A 482 -1.76 32.32 37.28
CA SER A 482 -1.36 31.05 37.89
C SER A 482 -1.82 29.91 36.98
N LEU A 483 -0.88 29.03 36.59
CA LEU A 483 -1.13 27.92 35.66
C LEU A 483 -1.12 26.53 36.34
N GLY A 484 -1.31 26.48 37.67
CA GLY A 484 -1.11 25.26 38.46
C GLY A 484 0.37 24.88 38.57
N ASN A 485 0.66 23.72 39.18
CA ASN A 485 2.03 23.22 39.38
C ASN A 485 2.31 21.86 38.69
N LYS A 486 1.28 21.19 38.13
CA LYS A 486 1.41 19.96 37.35
C LYS A 486 1.34 20.14 35.83
N LEU A 487 1.42 21.38 35.32
CA LEU A 487 1.30 21.65 33.88
C LEU A 487 2.46 21.02 33.08
N GLU A 488 2.15 20.05 32.22
CA GLU A 488 3.13 19.34 31.39
C GLU A 488 3.15 19.85 29.93
N LYS A 489 2.00 20.26 29.39
CA LYS A 489 1.86 20.65 27.97
C LYS A 489 1.08 21.95 27.79
N ILE A 490 1.68 22.87 27.04
CA ILE A 490 1.02 24.06 26.46
C ILE A 490 0.97 23.83 24.95
N ASP A 491 -0.21 23.67 24.36
CA ASP A 491 -0.35 23.36 22.93
C ASP A 491 -0.18 24.60 22.02
N ASN A 492 -0.45 24.45 20.72
CA ASN A 492 -0.32 25.50 19.72
C ASN A 492 -1.18 26.73 20.07
N TYR A 493 -0.68 27.94 19.82
CA TYR A 493 -1.41 29.21 19.92
C TYR A 493 -2.12 29.52 21.26
N VAL A 494 -1.88 28.78 22.35
CA VAL A 494 -2.66 28.87 23.61
C VAL A 494 -2.89 30.29 24.10
N PHE A 495 -1.84 31.12 24.13
CA PHE A 495 -1.87 32.53 24.55
C PHE A 495 -1.59 33.49 23.39
N ALA A 496 -1.80 33.06 22.14
CA ALA A 496 -1.59 33.92 20.99
C ALA A 496 -2.53 35.14 21.03
N ASN A 497 -2.01 36.32 20.68
CA ASN A 497 -2.69 37.62 20.75
C ASN A 497 -3.16 38.04 22.17
N CYS A 498 -2.64 37.43 23.24
CA CYS A 498 -2.83 37.92 24.62
C CYS A 498 -1.91 39.13 24.88
N THR A 499 -2.22 40.27 24.28
CA THR A 499 -1.32 41.44 24.14
C THR A 499 -0.79 42.01 25.45
N ASP A 500 -1.53 41.86 26.56
CA ASP A 500 -1.10 42.34 27.87
C ASP A 500 -0.35 41.28 28.71
N PHE A 501 -0.33 40.01 28.27
CA PHE A 501 0.28 38.93 29.02
C PHE A 501 1.80 38.97 28.90
N GLY A 502 2.48 39.35 29.99
CA GLY A 502 3.92 39.63 29.99
C GLY A 502 4.29 41.07 29.61
N ASN A 503 3.32 42.00 29.58
CA ASN A 503 3.58 43.42 29.32
C ASN A 503 4.12 44.09 30.60
N PRO A 504 5.37 44.64 30.61
CA PRO A 504 6.03 45.14 31.82
C PRO A 504 5.21 46.13 32.65
N THR A 505 4.42 46.99 32.01
CA THR A 505 3.55 47.96 32.70
C THR A 505 2.61 47.28 33.69
N TYR A 506 2.06 46.11 33.37
CA TYR A 506 1.17 45.37 34.27
C TYR A 506 1.94 44.44 35.20
N LEU A 507 3.13 43.95 34.80
CA LEU A 507 3.98 43.16 35.69
C LEU A 507 4.45 43.96 36.91
N GLU A 508 4.83 45.23 36.71
CA GLU A 508 5.22 46.15 37.78
C GLU A 508 4.03 46.54 38.68
N ILE A 509 2.88 46.89 38.09
CA ILE A 509 1.68 47.32 38.84
C ILE A 509 1.12 46.20 39.74
N TYR A 510 1.17 44.94 39.29
CA TYR A 510 0.56 43.80 39.98
C TYR A 510 1.57 42.84 40.63
N TYR A 511 2.86 43.21 40.69
CA TYR A 511 3.95 42.39 41.24
C TYR A 511 4.01 40.96 40.68
N ASN A 512 3.79 40.83 39.36
CA ASN A 512 3.71 39.54 38.68
C ASN A 512 5.08 39.05 38.19
N ASP A 513 5.78 38.25 39.01
CA ASP A 513 6.92 37.45 38.54
C ASP A 513 6.42 36.14 37.91
N PHE A 514 5.93 36.24 36.67
CA PHE A 514 5.37 35.09 35.96
C PHE A 514 6.46 34.19 35.36
N THR A 515 6.49 32.93 35.81
CA THR A 515 7.25 31.85 35.16
C THR A 515 6.34 30.68 34.80
N LEU A 516 6.72 29.93 33.77
CA LEU A 516 6.13 28.61 33.51
C LEU A 516 6.52 27.62 34.63
N PRO A 517 5.63 26.70 35.02
CA PRO A 517 5.96 25.61 35.93
C PRO A 517 7.13 24.76 35.42
N SER A 518 7.99 24.27 36.33
CA SER A 518 9.13 23.41 35.97
C SER A 518 8.72 22.03 35.46
N THR A 519 7.44 21.68 35.57
CA THR A 519 6.80 20.47 35.03
C THR A 519 6.52 20.54 33.54
N VAL A 520 6.58 21.73 32.91
CA VAL A 520 6.31 21.90 31.47
C VAL A 520 7.40 21.20 30.65
N LYS A 521 6.97 20.25 29.80
CA LYS A 521 7.80 19.45 28.90
C LYS A 521 7.68 19.86 27.44
N SER A 522 6.59 20.55 27.08
CA SER A 522 6.36 21.00 25.70
C SER A 522 5.61 22.33 25.64
N VAL A 523 6.07 23.21 24.74
CA VAL A 523 5.42 24.46 24.37
C VAL A 523 5.19 24.46 22.87
N GLY A 524 3.92 24.52 22.48
CA GLY A 524 3.44 24.36 21.12
C GLY A 524 3.69 25.54 20.20
N THR A 525 3.32 25.35 18.94
CA THR A 525 3.58 26.26 17.83
C THR A 525 2.97 27.63 18.13
N TYR A 526 3.80 28.67 18.18
CA TYR A 526 3.36 30.06 18.39
C TYR A 526 2.48 30.27 19.63
N ALA A 527 2.65 29.45 20.68
CA ALA A 527 1.85 29.49 21.91
C ALA A 527 1.78 30.89 22.56
N PHE A 528 2.81 31.73 22.40
CA PHE A 528 2.89 33.09 22.96
C PHE A 528 3.02 34.19 21.89
N LEU A 529 2.67 33.90 20.63
CA LEU A 529 2.78 34.86 19.52
C LEU A 529 1.95 36.13 19.79
N ASN A 530 2.53 37.31 19.56
CA ASN A 530 1.91 38.61 19.81
C ASN A 530 1.46 38.87 21.26
N SER A 531 1.94 38.08 22.23
CA SER A 531 1.74 38.37 23.66
C SER A 531 2.49 39.64 24.11
N GLY A 532 2.30 40.06 25.35
CA GLY A 532 3.13 41.09 25.98
C GLY A 532 4.62 40.72 25.99
N PHE A 533 4.97 39.46 26.30
CA PHE A 533 6.35 38.96 26.18
C PHE A 533 6.94 39.18 24.78
N TRP A 534 6.15 38.90 23.73
CA TRP A 534 6.58 39.07 22.34
C TRP A 534 6.73 40.54 21.94
N THR A 535 5.67 41.32 22.19
CA THR A 535 5.54 42.71 21.72
C THR A 535 6.38 43.70 22.52
N LYS A 536 6.72 43.40 23.78
CA LYS A 536 7.50 44.28 24.67
C LYS A 536 8.94 43.83 24.91
N SER A 537 9.36 42.64 24.47
CA SER A 537 10.76 42.22 24.57
C SER A 537 11.70 43.22 23.88
N LYS A 538 12.88 43.46 24.47
CA LYS A 538 13.95 44.30 23.92
C LYS A 538 15.00 43.50 23.13
N THR A 539 14.91 42.17 23.14
CA THR A 539 15.82 41.24 22.46
C THR A 539 15.10 40.51 21.31
N PRO A 540 15.84 40.01 20.31
CA PRO A 540 15.33 39.06 19.32
C PRO A 540 14.72 37.81 19.95
N GLU A 541 15.41 37.22 20.92
CA GLU A 541 14.97 36.04 21.66
C GLU A 541 13.79 36.39 22.58
N ILE A 542 12.71 35.61 22.49
CA ILE A 542 11.50 35.75 23.29
C ILE A 542 11.47 34.64 24.34
N TYR A 543 11.76 34.99 25.59
CA TYR A 543 11.70 34.08 26.73
C TYR A 543 10.39 34.23 27.51
N VAL A 544 9.84 33.11 27.99
CA VAL A 544 8.73 33.05 28.95
C VAL A 544 9.15 32.09 30.06
N GLY A 545 9.48 32.64 31.24
CA GLY A 545 10.19 31.89 32.28
C GLY A 545 11.49 31.30 31.75
N LYS A 546 11.68 29.98 31.95
CA LYS A 546 12.84 29.21 31.46
C LYS A 546 12.69 28.64 30.04
N TRP A 547 11.70 29.08 29.26
CA TRP A 547 11.48 28.62 27.89
C TRP A 547 11.78 29.69 26.86
N LEU A 548 12.50 29.32 25.80
CA LEU A 548 12.70 30.14 24.60
C LEU A 548 11.56 29.84 23.62
N VAL A 549 10.58 30.74 23.52
CA VAL A 549 9.31 30.51 22.81
C VAL A 549 9.22 31.18 21.44
N GLY A 550 10.29 31.83 20.99
CA GLY A 550 10.34 32.48 19.69
C GLY A 550 11.56 33.37 19.47
N TYR A 551 11.76 33.76 18.21
CA TYR A 551 12.79 34.69 17.78
C TYR A 551 12.19 35.74 16.83
N LYS A 552 12.30 37.02 17.18
CA LYS A 552 11.85 38.16 16.35
C LYS A 552 13.03 38.90 15.74
N VAL A 553 12.81 39.39 14.53
CA VAL A 553 13.78 40.08 13.66
C VAL A 553 12.98 41.18 12.99
N SER A 554 13.51 42.38 12.82
CA SER A 554 12.79 43.43 12.09
C SER A 554 12.85 43.18 10.58
N SER A 555 11.87 43.68 9.82
CA SER A 555 11.76 43.40 8.38
C SER A 555 12.87 44.03 7.53
N ASP A 556 13.58 45.00 8.10
CA ASP A 556 14.73 45.73 7.55
C ASP A 556 16.09 45.20 8.06
N GLU A 557 16.10 44.27 9.01
CA GLU A 557 17.32 43.64 9.49
C GLU A 557 17.91 42.72 8.42
N THR A 558 19.18 42.94 8.07
CA THR A 558 19.92 42.13 7.07
C THR A 558 21.20 41.54 7.62
N GLU A 559 21.56 41.85 8.88
CA GLU A 559 22.77 41.38 9.53
C GLU A 559 22.63 39.93 9.98
N GLN A 560 23.57 39.08 9.55
CA GLN A 560 23.68 37.71 10.04
C GLN A 560 24.36 37.69 11.41
N ARG A 561 23.81 36.95 12.38
CA ARG A 561 24.34 36.88 13.75
C ARG A 561 24.22 35.47 14.37
N PRO A 562 25.18 35.05 15.23
CA PRO A 562 25.02 33.85 16.05
C PRO A 562 24.00 34.08 17.17
N VAL A 563 23.37 33.00 17.63
CA VAL A 563 22.43 32.98 18.76
C VAL A 563 23.00 32.10 19.88
N TYR A 564 23.01 32.64 21.09
CA TYR A 564 23.42 31.93 22.30
C TYR A 564 22.20 31.75 23.20
N VAL A 565 21.71 30.52 23.33
CA VAL A 565 20.60 30.21 24.23
C VAL A 565 21.09 30.36 25.68
N LYS A 566 20.33 31.07 26.50
CA LYS A 566 20.75 31.49 27.85
C LYS A 566 20.87 30.28 28.79
N GLU A 567 21.92 30.26 29.60
CA GLU A 567 22.06 29.25 30.68
C GLU A 567 20.87 29.30 31.65
N GLY A 568 20.40 28.12 32.07
CA GLY A 568 19.15 27.91 32.81
C GLY A 568 17.88 27.82 31.94
N THR A 569 17.99 27.86 30.61
CA THR A 569 16.86 27.57 29.69
C THR A 569 16.57 26.07 29.71
N VAL A 570 15.33 25.68 29.98
CA VAL A 570 14.89 24.28 30.07
C VAL A 570 14.37 23.75 28.73
N GLY A 571 13.84 24.62 27.87
CA GLY A 571 13.37 24.19 26.55
C GLY A 571 13.22 25.28 25.50
N ILE A 572 13.20 24.84 24.25
CA ILE A 572 12.97 25.66 23.04
C ILE A 572 11.64 25.20 22.44
N SER A 573 10.70 26.12 22.19
CA SER A 573 9.35 25.74 21.72
C SER A 573 9.30 25.24 20.28
N ASN A 574 8.18 24.63 19.90
CA ASN A 574 7.89 24.33 18.50
C ASN A 574 7.98 25.61 17.65
N TYR A 575 8.57 25.51 16.45
CA TYR A 575 8.74 26.62 15.49
C TYR A 575 9.43 27.91 16.02
N ALA A 576 10.17 27.86 17.15
CA ALA A 576 10.75 29.05 17.78
C ALA A 576 11.59 29.94 16.82
N PHE A 577 12.40 29.32 15.97
CA PHE A 577 13.24 29.95 14.95
C PHE A 577 12.76 29.67 13.52
N TYR A 578 11.48 29.32 13.30
CA TYR A 578 10.99 29.03 11.94
C TYR A 578 11.25 30.17 10.95
N LYS A 579 11.87 29.85 9.81
CA LYS A 579 12.26 30.79 8.74
C LYS A 579 13.15 31.96 9.18
N LYS A 580 13.98 31.80 10.21
CA LYS A 580 14.91 32.85 10.65
C LYS A 580 16.22 32.75 9.87
N ASN A 581 16.25 33.41 8.71
CA ASN A 581 17.35 33.32 7.75
C ASN A 581 18.54 34.24 8.05
N LEU A 582 18.58 34.87 9.24
CA LEU A 582 19.72 35.66 9.71
C LEU A 582 20.55 34.95 10.79
N ILE A 583 20.08 33.82 11.33
CA ILE A 583 20.87 33.05 12.30
C ILE A 583 21.86 32.16 11.55
N THR A 584 23.14 32.22 11.93
CA THR A 584 24.22 31.42 11.33
C THR A 584 24.72 30.31 12.24
N THR A 585 24.73 30.53 13.55
CA THR A 585 25.10 29.54 14.57
C THR A 585 24.07 29.58 15.69
N VAL A 586 23.73 28.42 16.26
CA VAL A 586 22.98 28.32 17.52
C VAL A 586 23.80 27.53 18.52
N THR A 587 23.97 28.06 19.73
CA THR A 587 24.58 27.34 20.86
C THR A 587 23.52 27.04 21.91
N ILE A 588 23.40 25.77 22.30
CA ILE A 588 22.39 25.24 23.24
C ILE A 588 23.09 24.72 24.51
N PRO A 589 22.78 25.28 25.70
CA PRO A 589 23.46 24.94 26.96
C PRO A 589 23.02 23.62 27.58
N GLU A 590 23.73 23.19 28.62
CA GLU A 590 23.51 21.95 29.39
C GLU A 590 22.12 21.88 30.02
N SER A 591 21.55 23.02 30.41
CA SER A 591 20.24 23.10 31.06
C SER A 591 19.05 22.75 30.17
N VAL A 592 19.21 22.69 28.84
CA VAL A 592 18.12 22.40 27.90
C VAL A 592 17.80 20.91 27.91
N LYS A 593 16.54 20.58 28.21
CA LYS A 593 15.99 19.22 28.22
C LYS A 593 15.08 18.94 27.03
N TYR A 594 14.51 19.99 26.44
CA TYR A 594 13.51 19.88 25.39
C TYR A 594 13.80 20.80 24.21
N ILE A 595 13.76 20.25 22.99
CA ILE A 595 13.65 21.01 21.75
C ILE A 595 12.28 20.70 21.15
N GLY A 596 11.61 21.70 20.61
CA GLY A 596 10.29 21.54 19.99
C GLY A 596 10.34 21.07 18.54
N MET A 597 9.23 20.52 18.07
CA MET A 597 9.01 20.18 16.67
C MET A 597 9.27 21.40 15.77
N ALA A 598 10.01 21.20 14.68
CA ALA A 598 10.34 22.24 13.71
C ALA A 598 11.04 23.49 14.31
N ALA A 599 11.69 23.40 15.48
CA ALA A 599 12.26 24.55 16.20
C ALA A 599 13.15 25.45 15.34
N PHE A 600 13.96 24.88 14.44
CA PHE A 600 14.86 25.61 13.53
C PHE A 600 14.50 25.41 12.04
N ALA A 601 13.28 24.95 11.75
CA ALA A 601 12.90 24.61 10.38
C ALA A 601 12.97 25.83 9.44
N GLN A 602 13.57 25.61 8.27
CA GLN A 602 13.75 26.57 7.19
C GLN A 602 14.64 27.77 7.55
N CYS A 603 15.54 27.65 8.55
CA CYS A 603 16.65 28.59 8.73
C CYS A 603 17.70 28.37 7.62
N SER A 604 17.51 28.98 6.45
CA SER A 604 18.31 28.66 5.26
C SER A 604 19.80 28.99 5.38
N SER A 605 20.15 29.93 6.28
CA SER A 605 21.52 30.41 6.53
C SER A 605 22.15 29.87 7.81
N LEU A 606 21.44 29.01 8.55
CA LEU A 606 22.00 28.31 9.72
C LEU A 606 23.05 27.31 9.24
N GLN A 607 24.24 27.36 9.83
CA GLN A 607 25.45 26.62 9.44
C GLN A 607 25.88 25.60 10.49
N ILE A 608 25.82 25.98 11.77
CA ILE A 608 26.29 25.17 12.90
C ILE A 608 25.23 25.18 14.01
N VAL A 609 24.95 24.02 14.61
CA VAL A 609 24.19 23.91 15.87
C VAL A 609 25.00 23.16 16.92
N ASN A 610 25.51 23.91 17.89
CA ASN A 610 26.31 23.40 19.00
C ASN A 610 25.38 23.02 20.15
N ILE A 611 25.06 21.74 20.28
CA ILE A 611 24.32 21.19 21.43
C ILE A 611 25.32 20.70 22.47
N SER A 612 25.20 21.13 23.72
CA SER A 612 26.10 20.67 24.78
C SER A 612 26.03 19.16 24.99
N MET A 613 27.19 18.51 25.07
CA MET A 613 27.31 17.06 25.27
C MET A 613 26.81 16.58 26.65
N PHE A 614 26.56 17.50 27.59
CA PHE A 614 26.06 17.21 28.93
C PHE A 614 24.57 17.55 29.13
N CYS A 615 23.84 17.94 28.08
CA CYS A 615 22.39 18.17 28.19
C CYS A 615 21.60 16.87 28.32
N GLU A 616 20.40 16.93 28.91
CA GLU A 616 19.51 15.78 29.10
C GLU A 616 18.55 15.54 27.91
N LEU A 617 18.90 15.98 26.70
CA LEU A 617 18.02 15.88 25.52
C LEU A 617 17.92 14.43 25.03
N GLU A 618 16.71 13.87 25.00
CA GLU A 618 16.46 12.48 24.59
C GLU A 618 16.13 12.31 23.10
N GLU A 619 15.82 13.38 22.36
CA GLU A 619 15.53 13.30 20.92
C GLU A 619 15.99 14.51 20.12
N ILE A 620 16.29 14.28 18.83
CA ILE A 620 16.22 15.34 17.82
C ILE A 620 14.79 15.32 17.26
N PRO A 621 13.95 16.34 17.51
CA PRO A 621 12.53 16.29 17.19
C PRO A 621 12.21 16.21 15.70
N ASP A 622 10.96 15.86 15.41
CA ASP A 622 10.39 15.92 14.06
C ASP A 622 10.59 17.33 13.46
N TYR A 623 11.01 17.37 12.20
CA TYR A 623 11.28 18.59 11.42
C TYR A 623 12.33 19.57 12.00
N ALA A 624 13.06 19.23 13.07
CA ALA A 624 13.89 20.16 13.84
C ALA A 624 14.74 21.14 12.99
N PHE A 625 15.42 20.62 11.96
CA PHE A 625 16.28 21.34 11.01
C PHE A 625 15.81 21.19 9.54
N TYR A 626 14.51 21.02 9.33
CA TYR A 626 13.90 20.82 8.01
C TYR A 626 14.25 21.95 7.02
N LYS A 627 14.93 21.62 5.92
CA LYS A 627 15.42 22.54 4.88
C LYS A 627 16.40 23.61 5.38
N CYS A 628 17.22 23.31 6.38
CA CYS A 628 18.37 24.13 6.75
C CYS A 628 19.52 23.87 5.75
N SER A 629 19.43 24.45 4.55
CA SER A 629 20.29 24.13 3.40
C SER A 629 21.78 24.45 3.58
N MET A 630 22.15 25.36 4.47
CA MET A 630 23.54 25.68 4.80
C MET A 630 24.08 24.93 6.04
N LEU A 631 23.25 24.14 6.72
CA LEU A 631 23.60 23.48 7.97
C LEU A 631 24.52 22.29 7.71
N TYR A 632 25.83 22.48 7.89
CA TYR A 632 26.82 21.43 7.65
C TYR A 632 27.20 20.64 8.91
N GLU A 633 26.99 21.22 10.10
CA GLU A 633 27.37 20.62 11.39
C GLU A 633 26.28 20.75 12.47
N VAL A 634 26.01 19.65 13.17
CA VAL A 634 25.17 19.59 14.39
C VAL A 634 25.85 18.67 15.40
N SER A 635 26.08 19.14 16.62
CA SER A 635 26.50 18.29 17.74
C SER A 635 25.33 17.41 18.17
N VAL A 636 25.55 16.10 18.33
CA VAL A 636 24.52 15.14 18.76
C VAL A 636 24.94 14.57 20.13
N PRO A 637 24.25 14.93 21.23
CA PRO A 637 24.55 14.42 22.56
C PRO A 637 24.38 12.89 22.66
N PRO A 638 25.09 12.22 23.59
CA PRO A 638 25.01 10.76 23.75
C PRO A 638 23.66 10.28 24.32
N THR A 639 22.86 11.18 24.88
CA THR A 639 21.53 10.90 25.47
C THR A 639 20.42 10.71 24.44
N ILE A 640 20.67 11.01 23.17
CA ILE A 640 19.66 10.98 22.10
C ILE A 640 19.27 9.54 21.78
N ARG A 641 17.98 9.21 21.99
CA ARG A 641 17.34 7.92 21.69
C ARG A 641 16.65 7.88 20.34
N ARG A 642 16.25 9.04 19.80
CA ARG A 642 15.44 9.15 18.57
C ARG A 642 15.89 10.29 17.69
N ILE A 643 15.93 10.04 16.38
CA ILE A 643 15.99 11.09 15.35
C ILE A 643 14.63 11.16 14.65
N GLY A 644 13.98 12.30 14.74
CA GLY A 644 12.58 12.49 14.35
C GLY A 644 12.32 12.50 12.84
N ARG A 645 11.03 12.43 12.50
CA ARG A 645 10.55 12.49 11.12
C ARG A 645 11.04 13.76 10.45
N SER A 646 11.69 13.65 9.29
CA SER A 646 12.19 14.79 8.51
C SER A 646 13.12 15.75 9.28
N ALA A 647 13.74 15.30 10.39
CA ALA A 647 14.54 16.13 11.30
C ALA A 647 15.62 16.95 10.57
N PHE A 648 16.27 16.37 9.57
CA PHE A 648 17.33 16.96 8.76
C PHE A 648 16.99 17.04 7.27
N TYR A 649 15.73 16.86 6.88
CA TYR A 649 15.26 16.82 5.48
C TYR A 649 15.85 17.97 4.64
N LYS A 650 16.59 17.66 3.57
CA LYS A 650 17.30 18.65 2.72
C LYS A 650 18.14 19.66 3.49
N SER A 651 18.84 19.21 4.54
CA SER A 651 19.89 19.97 5.21
C SER A 651 21.22 19.87 4.44
N GLY A 652 22.14 20.78 4.77
CA GLY A 652 23.48 20.84 4.17
C GLY A 652 24.51 19.88 4.78
N LEU A 653 24.10 18.93 5.64
CA LEU A 653 25.00 18.14 6.47
C LEU A 653 26.09 17.44 5.63
N MET A 654 27.33 17.45 6.12
CA MET A 654 28.41 16.68 5.50
C MET A 654 28.55 15.28 6.11
N VAL A 655 28.32 15.16 7.42
CA VAL A 655 28.33 13.90 8.16
C VAL A 655 27.03 13.78 8.95
N ALA A 656 26.38 12.63 8.90
CA ALA A 656 25.25 12.30 9.75
C ALA A 656 25.74 11.50 10.97
N ASN A 657 25.96 12.19 12.09
CA ASN A 657 26.35 11.55 13.36
C ASN A 657 25.13 10.96 14.06
N ILE A 658 25.21 9.69 14.44
CA ILE A 658 24.17 8.91 15.11
C ILE A 658 24.75 8.42 16.45
N ALA A 659 24.22 8.91 17.57
CA ALA A 659 24.70 8.55 18.91
C ALA A 659 24.44 7.06 19.24
N GLU A 660 25.22 6.49 20.16
CA GLU A 660 25.17 5.08 20.55
C GLU A 660 23.77 4.65 21.02
N ASP A 661 23.08 5.50 21.78
CA ASP A 661 21.76 5.23 22.34
C ASP A 661 20.59 5.46 21.36
N VAL A 662 20.83 5.83 20.10
CA VAL A 662 19.76 6.02 19.10
C VAL A 662 19.14 4.67 18.74
N GLU A 663 17.89 4.47 19.15
CA GLU A 663 17.10 3.26 18.90
C GLU A 663 16.33 3.34 17.57
N SER A 664 16.01 4.54 17.07
CA SER A 664 15.24 4.72 15.82
C SER A 664 15.55 6.01 15.04
N ILE A 665 15.47 5.90 13.71
CA ILE A 665 15.56 7.02 12.75
C ILE A 665 14.22 7.11 12.01
N GLY A 666 13.52 8.23 12.14
CA GLY A 666 12.18 8.43 11.59
C GLY A 666 12.09 8.67 10.08
N ASP A 667 10.87 8.63 9.56
CA ASP A 667 10.57 8.81 8.13
C ASP A 667 11.16 10.11 7.57
N TYR A 668 11.79 10.03 6.40
CA TYR A 668 12.45 11.12 5.70
C TYR A 668 13.54 11.88 6.51
N ALA A 669 14.03 11.34 7.64
CA ALA A 669 14.93 12.05 8.56
C ALA A 669 16.07 12.82 7.88
N PHE A 670 16.79 12.19 6.96
CA PHE A 670 17.89 12.73 6.15
C PHE A 670 17.56 12.78 4.65
N TYR A 671 16.27 12.78 4.28
CA TYR A 671 15.86 12.75 2.87
C TYR A 671 16.39 13.97 2.11
N GLY A 672 17.08 13.72 1.00
CA GLY A 672 17.67 14.75 0.15
C GLY A 672 18.80 15.55 0.80
N CYS A 673 19.48 14.99 1.81
CA CYS A 673 20.75 15.55 2.30
C CYS A 673 21.88 15.25 1.31
N GLU A 674 21.85 15.91 0.15
CA GLU A 674 22.75 15.72 -0.99
C GLU A 674 24.23 16.08 -0.69
N SER A 675 24.53 16.61 0.50
CA SER A 675 25.90 16.87 0.99
C SER A 675 26.49 15.75 1.85
N VAL A 676 25.68 14.81 2.37
CA VAL A 676 26.17 13.79 3.31
C VAL A 676 27.05 12.79 2.57
N VAL A 677 28.31 12.69 2.98
CA VAL A 677 29.30 11.73 2.47
C VAL A 677 29.49 10.53 3.40
N GLU A 678 29.15 10.68 4.68
CA GLU A 678 29.36 9.68 5.73
C GLU A 678 28.18 9.65 6.71
N VAL A 679 27.76 8.45 7.10
CA VAL A 679 26.85 8.22 8.24
C VAL A 679 27.67 7.50 9.30
N LYS A 680 27.84 8.12 10.46
CA LYS A 680 28.71 7.64 11.53
C LYS A 680 27.86 7.20 12.72
N PHE A 681 28.01 5.94 13.12
CA PHE A 681 27.44 5.41 14.36
C PHE A 681 28.50 5.51 15.46
N GLU A 682 28.18 6.21 16.55
CA GLU A 682 29.07 6.38 17.70
C GLU A 682 28.95 5.24 18.70
N GLY A 683 29.99 5.07 19.53
CA GLY A 683 30.01 4.07 20.59
C GLY A 683 30.51 2.69 20.17
N ALA A 684 30.47 1.75 21.11
CA ALA A 684 30.94 0.37 20.89
C ALA A 684 29.79 -0.60 20.56
N ALA A 685 28.56 -0.27 20.98
CA ALA A 685 27.35 -1.08 20.75
C ALA A 685 26.14 -0.19 20.37
N PRO A 686 26.10 0.39 19.15
CA PRO A 686 24.99 1.24 18.71
C PRO A 686 23.64 0.49 18.76
N LYS A 687 22.62 1.12 19.37
CA LYS A 687 21.35 0.48 19.73
C LYS A 687 20.29 0.46 18.62
N LEU A 688 20.59 1.04 17.45
CA LEU A 688 19.63 1.26 16.36
C LEU A 688 18.87 -0.01 15.98
N LYS A 689 17.54 0.08 16.00
CA LYS A 689 16.59 -1.00 15.63
C LYS A 689 15.89 -0.74 14.31
N THR A 690 15.42 0.50 14.10
CA THR A 690 14.54 0.83 12.98
C THR A 690 15.00 2.03 12.17
N ILE A 691 14.87 1.93 10.86
CA ILE A 691 15.09 3.02 9.89
C ILE A 691 13.77 3.23 9.13
N GLY A 692 13.21 4.43 9.23
CA GLY A 692 11.92 4.79 8.65
C GLY A 692 11.90 4.93 7.12
N ASN A 693 10.70 5.15 6.58
CA ASN A 693 10.46 5.30 5.16
C ASN A 693 11.22 6.51 4.62
N TYR A 694 11.89 6.39 3.48
CA TYR A 694 12.69 7.44 2.83
C TYR A 694 13.79 8.06 3.72
N ALA A 695 14.17 7.44 4.85
CA ALA A 695 15.03 8.06 5.87
C ALA A 695 16.34 8.65 5.32
N PHE A 696 17.04 7.96 4.42
CA PHE A 696 18.24 8.42 3.70
C PHE A 696 17.99 8.58 2.20
N GLY A 697 16.73 8.64 1.76
CA GLY A 697 16.39 8.70 0.34
C GLY A 697 16.95 9.95 -0.32
N GLY A 698 17.69 9.81 -1.42
CA GLY A 698 18.34 10.91 -2.12
C GLY A 698 19.60 11.46 -1.44
N VAL A 699 20.19 10.75 -0.47
CA VAL A 699 21.54 11.05 0.02
C VAL A 699 22.55 10.64 -1.07
N SER A 700 22.74 11.52 -2.04
CA SER A 700 23.35 11.21 -3.34
C SER A 700 24.87 11.07 -3.34
N LYS A 701 25.57 11.52 -2.28
CA LYS A 701 27.04 11.46 -2.14
C LYS A 701 27.57 10.38 -1.19
N LEU A 702 26.72 9.70 -0.43
CA LEU A 702 27.13 8.61 0.45
C LEU A 702 27.65 7.43 -0.37
N GLU A 703 28.94 7.09 -0.23
CA GLU A 703 29.54 5.97 -0.99
C GLU A 703 29.45 4.61 -0.27
N ARG A 704 29.44 4.61 1.06
CA ARG A 704 29.45 3.39 1.89
C ARG A 704 28.79 3.67 3.23
N ILE A 705 28.02 2.69 3.71
CA ILE A 705 27.50 2.66 5.08
C ILE A 705 27.55 1.23 5.62
N VAL A 706 27.81 1.07 6.92
CA VAL A 706 27.69 -0.21 7.63
C VAL A 706 26.69 0.00 8.75
N LEU A 707 25.54 -0.66 8.67
CA LEU A 707 24.51 -0.59 9.69
C LEU A 707 24.90 -1.43 10.91
N PRO A 708 24.52 -1.02 12.14
CA PRO A 708 24.72 -1.83 13.33
C PRO A 708 23.98 -3.17 13.27
N ASP A 709 24.55 -4.22 13.87
CA ASP A 709 23.94 -5.56 13.93
C ASP A 709 22.57 -5.60 14.60
N GLY A 710 22.23 -4.57 15.38
CA GLY A 710 20.95 -4.43 16.08
C GLY A 710 19.75 -4.10 15.19
N VAL A 711 19.95 -3.69 13.93
CA VAL A 711 18.88 -3.23 13.03
C VAL A 711 18.01 -4.41 12.59
N THR A 712 16.69 -4.31 12.82
CA THR A 712 15.70 -5.35 12.47
C THR A 712 14.82 -4.96 11.29
N THR A 713 14.63 -3.66 11.04
CA THR A 713 13.63 -3.15 10.08
C THR A 713 14.13 -1.91 9.34
N ILE A 714 14.02 -1.94 8.00
CA ILE A 714 14.29 -0.79 7.12
C ILE A 714 13.05 -0.53 6.25
N GLY A 715 12.47 0.66 6.37
CA GLY A 715 11.23 1.06 5.70
C GLY A 715 11.34 1.35 4.21
N ASP A 716 10.20 1.66 3.60
CA ASP A 716 10.05 1.88 2.17
C ASP A 716 11.00 2.97 1.66
N ASN A 717 11.67 2.74 0.53
CA ASN A 717 12.54 3.70 -0.15
C ASN A 717 13.66 4.28 0.74
N ALA A 718 14.01 3.64 1.87
CA ALA A 718 14.89 4.24 2.89
C ALA A 718 16.26 4.70 2.37
N PHE A 719 16.84 4.03 1.36
CA PHE A 719 18.09 4.41 0.69
C PHE A 719 17.88 4.71 -0.80
N ALA A 720 16.64 4.91 -1.26
CA ALA A 720 16.34 5.08 -2.68
C ALA A 720 17.03 6.33 -3.23
N ARG A 721 17.62 6.24 -4.42
CA ARG A 721 18.37 7.31 -5.09
C ARG A 721 19.65 7.75 -4.35
N CYS A 722 20.23 6.92 -3.49
CA CYS A 722 21.62 7.09 -3.06
C CYS A 722 22.58 6.74 -4.23
N THR A 723 22.68 7.64 -5.21
CA THR A 723 23.29 7.37 -6.52
C THR A 723 24.76 7.01 -6.48
N SER A 724 25.51 7.47 -5.47
CA SER A 724 26.94 7.14 -5.28
C SER A 724 27.19 5.95 -4.34
N LEU A 725 26.16 5.34 -3.74
CA LEU A 725 26.31 4.24 -2.79
C LEU A 725 26.85 3.00 -3.51
N LYS A 726 28.10 2.62 -3.23
CA LYS A 726 28.82 1.47 -3.83
C LYS A 726 28.61 0.18 -3.05
N SER A 727 28.47 0.28 -1.73
CA SER A 727 28.29 -0.87 -0.84
C SER A 727 27.53 -0.49 0.44
N ILE A 728 26.75 -1.43 0.96
CA ILE A 728 26.09 -1.34 2.26
C ILE A 728 26.26 -2.65 3.04
N GLY A 729 26.66 -2.56 4.30
CA GLY A 729 26.54 -3.64 5.27
C GLY A 729 25.21 -3.51 6.01
N LEU A 730 24.41 -4.58 6.04
CA LEU A 730 23.04 -4.55 6.59
C LEU A 730 22.92 -4.96 8.06
N GLY A 731 24.00 -5.48 8.66
CA GLY A 731 23.96 -6.11 9.98
C GLY A 731 23.31 -7.51 9.94
N ASN A 732 23.46 -8.26 11.04
CA ASN A 732 23.07 -9.67 11.10
C ASN A 732 21.60 -9.91 11.55
N SER A 733 20.94 -8.93 12.18
CA SER A 733 19.57 -9.11 12.74
C SER A 733 18.43 -8.63 11.84
N LEU A 734 18.70 -8.21 10.60
CA LEU A 734 17.69 -7.61 9.72
C LEU A 734 16.62 -8.62 9.28
N GLN A 735 15.37 -8.37 9.67
CA GLN A 735 14.23 -9.23 9.38
C GLN A 735 13.36 -8.71 8.23
N THR A 736 13.29 -7.40 8.02
CA THR A 736 12.34 -6.78 7.08
C THR A 736 12.95 -5.63 6.28
N LEU A 737 12.81 -5.71 4.96
CA LEU A 737 13.00 -4.60 4.01
C LEU A 737 11.62 -4.16 3.48
N GLY A 738 11.39 -2.85 3.43
CA GLY A 738 10.24 -2.26 2.75
C GLY A 738 10.36 -2.26 1.22
N THR A 739 9.36 -1.70 0.56
CA THR A 739 9.32 -1.53 -0.89
C THR A 739 10.43 -0.57 -1.35
N ALA A 740 11.13 -0.92 -2.43
CA ALA A 740 12.05 -0.03 -3.15
C ALA A 740 13.25 0.52 -2.34
N VAL A 741 13.70 -0.16 -1.27
CA VAL A 741 14.74 0.35 -0.33
C VAL A 741 15.98 0.90 -1.01
N PHE A 742 16.54 0.21 -2.01
CA PHE A 742 17.74 0.64 -2.76
C PHE A 742 17.42 1.13 -4.18
N ALA A 743 16.15 1.42 -4.50
CA ALA A 743 15.76 1.76 -5.86
C ALA A 743 16.55 2.97 -6.40
N SER A 744 17.16 2.79 -7.57
CA SER A 744 18.04 3.74 -8.25
C SER A 744 19.33 4.10 -7.49
N CYS A 745 19.83 3.20 -6.64
CA CYS A 745 21.24 3.21 -6.21
C CYS A 745 22.13 2.73 -7.37
N SER A 746 22.30 3.59 -8.38
CA SER A 746 22.92 3.25 -9.67
C SER A 746 24.38 2.80 -9.58
N SER A 747 25.08 3.14 -8.48
CA SER A 747 26.48 2.74 -8.22
C SER A 747 26.62 1.53 -7.29
N LEU A 748 25.55 0.93 -6.79
CA LEU A 748 25.63 -0.19 -5.85
C LEU A 748 26.20 -1.42 -6.55
N GLU A 749 27.42 -1.84 -6.21
CA GLU A 749 28.16 -2.89 -6.94
C GLU A 749 27.89 -4.29 -6.39
N ARG A 750 27.73 -4.39 -5.06
CA ARG A 750 27.54 -5.64 -4.33
C ARG A 750 26.68 -5.47 -3.09
N ILE A 751 25.93 -6.52 -2.72
CA ILE A 751 25.22 -6.59 -1.44
C ILE A 751 25.23 -8.00 -0.86
N VAL A 752 25.28 -8.11 0.47
CA VAL A 752 25.11 -9.35 1.23
C VAL A 752 23.85 -9.20 2.08
N LEU A 753 22.88 -10.08 1.87
CA LEU A 753 21.67 -10.15 2.66
C LEU A 753 21.87 -11.14 3.82
N PRO A 754 21.48 -10.80 5.06
CA PRO A 754 21.62 -11.71 6.19
C PRO A 754 20.58 -12.84 6.13
N GLU A 755 20.92 -14.00 6.72
CA GLU A 755 20.08 -15.20 6.67
C GLU A 755 18.70 -15.04 7.33
N THR A 756 18.56 -14.03 8.19
CA THR A 756 17.33 -13.61 8.86
C THR A 756 16.30 -12.98 7.91
N LEU A 757 16.74 -12.41 6.78
CA LEU A 757 15.87 -11.77 5.80
C LEU A 757 15.24 -12.80 4.85
N LYS A 758 13.92 -12.95 4.90
CA LYS A 758 13.19 -13.96 4.10
C LYS A 758 12.66 -13.45 2.75
N THR A 759 12.46 -12.15 2.60
CA THR A 759 11.86 -11.56 1.40
C THR A 759 12.70 -10.41 0.86
N ILE A 760 12.96 -10.44 -0.45
CA ILE A 760 13.42 -9.26 -1.21
C ILE A 760 12.17 -8.58 -1.76
N ALA A 761 11.73 -7.53 -1.08
CA ALA A 761 10.48 -6.83 -1.34
C ALA A 761 10.42 -6.14 -2.71
N GLU A 762 9.21 -5.74 -3.12
CA GLU A 762 8.94 -5.12 -4.43
C GLU A 762 9.95 -4.00 -4.74
N ARG A 763 10.51 -3.99 -5.95
CA ARG A 763 11.47 -2.97 -6.44
C ARG A 763 12.75 -2.76 -5.59
N THR A 764 13.11 -3.65 -4.65
CA THR A 764 14.24 -3.42 -3.71
C THR A 764 15.51 -2.89 -4.37
N PHE A 765 15.95 -3.47 -5.49
CA PHE A 765 17.13 -3.07 -6.30
C PHE A 765 16.76 -2.48 -7.66
N TYR A 766 15.55 -1.93 -7.81
CA TYR A 766 15.04 -1.37 -9.08
C TYR A 766 15.99 -0.30 -9.63
N LYS A 767 16.62 -0.54 -10.78
CA LYS A 767 17.65 0.28 -11.44
C LYS A 767 18.96 0.43 -10.65
N CYS A 768 19.38 -0.57 -9.87
CA CYS A 768 20.76 -0.68 -9.40
C CYS A 768 21.69 -1.14 -10.53
N SER A 769 21.92 -0.26 -11.51
CA SER A 769 22.59 -0.61 -12.78
C SER A 769 24.03 -1.13 -12.63
N ALA A 770 24.75 -0.77 -11.56
CA ALA A 770 26.08 -1.29 -11.26
C ALA A 770 26.08 -2.65 -10.52
N LEU A 771 24.93 -3.14 -10.07
CA LEU A 771 24.86 -4.32 -9.21
C LEU A 771 25.30 -5.56 -9.98
N SER A 772 26.32 -6.24 -9.44
CA SER A 772 27.03 -7.33 -10.09
C SER A 772 27.14 -8.59 -9.21
N SER A 773 26.93 -8.44 -7.90
CA SER A 773 27.05 -9.53 -6.92
C SER A 773 25.99 -9.38 -5.82
N VAL A 774 25.27 -10.47 -5.55
CA VAL A 774 24.22 -10.55 -4.52
C VAL A 774 24.39 -11.88 -3.80
N THR A 775 24.49 -11.86 -2.46
CA THR A 775 24.48 -13.05 -1.60
C THR A 775 23.17 -13.07 -0.81
N MET A 776 22.45 -14.20 -0.82
CA MET A 776 21.06 -14.25 -0.33
C MET A 776 20.57 -15.61 0.17
N GLU A 777 21.45 -16.40 0.81
CA GLU A 777 21.17 -17.80 1.22
C GLU A 777 19.88 -18.01 2.05
N GLY A 778 19.47 -17.01 2.85
CA GLY A 778 18.27 -17.09 3.69
C GLY A 778 16.93 -16.78 3.00
N VAL A 779 16.94 -16.30 1.75
CA VAL A 779 15.78 -15.71 1.07
C VAL A 779 14.83 -16.77 0.49
N GLN A 780 13.55 -16.65 0.86
CA GLN A 780 12.44 -17.50 0.43
C GLN A 780 11.63 -16.87 -0.70
N GLN A 781 11.58 -15.55 -0.80
CA GLN A 781 10.73 -14.83 -1.78
C GLN A 781 11.47 -13.64 -2.41
N ILE A 782 11.36 -13.50 -3.73
CA ILE A 782 11.83 -12.35 -4.51
C ILE A 782 10.61 -11.73 -5.19
N ASP A 783 10.26 -10.51 -4.85
CA ASP A 783 9.02 -9.86 -5.33
C ASP A 783 9.15 -9.19 -6.71
N ASP A 784 8.01 -8.67 -7.17
CA ASP A 784 7.86 -7.93 -8.41
C ASP A 784 8.91 -6.82 -8.57
N TYR A 785 9.50 -6.75 -9.76
CA TYR A 785 10.51 -5.77 -10.15
C TYR A 785 11.78 -5.72 -9.28
N ALA A 786 12.03 -6.69 -8.38
CA ALA A 786 13.09 -6.64 -7.36
C ALA A 786 14.47 -6.22 -7.89
N PHE A 787 14.94 -6.80 -9.01
CA PHE A 787 16.21 -6.50 -9.68
C PHE A 787 16.04 -5.83 -11.05
N TYR A 788 14.86 -5.26 -11.35
CA TYR A 788 14.57 -4.64 -12.65
C TYR A 788 15.67 -3.64 -13.08
N ARG A 789 16.32 -3.88 -14.22
CA ARG A 789 17.49 -3.12 -14.74
C ARG A 789 18.72 -3.07 -13.82
N CYS A 790 19.06 -4.19 -13.18
CA CYS A 790 20.41 -4.41 -12.64
C CYS A 790 21.39 -4.78 -13.77
N GLU A 791 21.70 -3.83 -14.66
CA GLU A 791 22.31 -4.08 -15.98
C GLU A 791 23.72 -4.73 -15.97
N LYS A 792 24.42 -4.78 -14.82
CA LYS A 792 25.69 -5.52 -14.61
C LYS A 792 25.52 -6.91 -13.98
N LEU A 793 24.31 -7.34 -13.63
CA LEU A 793 24.04 -8.61 -12.94
C LEU A 793 24.07 -9.77 -13.93
N THR A 794 25.27 -10.18 -14.32
CA THR A 794 25.47 -11.20 -15.37
C THR A 794 25.21 -12.63 -14.92
N ASN A 795 25.35 -12.94 -13.63
CA ASN A 795 25.01 -14.23 -13.03
C ASN A 795 24.41 -13.99 -11.63
N ILE A 796 23.56 -14.89 -11.15
CA ILE A 796 23.07 -14.87 -9.77
C ILE A 796 22.82 -16.30 -9.27
N SER A 797 23.21 -16.58 -8.01
CA SER A 797 22.90 -17.84 -7.33
C SER A 797 21.57 -17.72 -6.63
N LEU A 798 20.59 -18.56 -6.97
CA LEU A 798 19.32 -18.66 -6.24
C LEU A 798 19.48 -19.70 -5.12
N PRO A 799 19.05 -19.40 -3.88
CA PRO A 799 19.23 -20.32 -2.76
C PRO A 799 18.18 -21.44 -2.81
N GLN A 800 18.52 -22.61 -2.26
CA GLN A 800 17.61 -23.76 -2.16
C GLN A 800 16.36 -23.48 -1.31
N SER A 801 16.39 -22.43 -0.48
CA SER A 801 15.27 -21.94 0.33
C SER A 801 14.23 -21.12 -0.47
N LEU A 802 14.52 -20.73 -1.72
CA LEU A 802 13.66 -19.88 -2.54
C LEU A 802 12.42 -20.60 -3.06
N THR A 803 11.23 -20.08 -2.77
CA THR A 803 9.95 -20.64 -3.24
C THR A 803 9.32 -19.85 -4.39
N SER A 804 9.64 -18.55 -4.52
CA SER A 804 8.94 -17.67 -5.46
C SER A 804 9.80 -16.53 -6.03
N VAL A 805 9.61 -16.25 -7.33
CA VAL A 805 10.19 -15.11 -8.06
C VAL A 805 9.07 -14.31 -8.73
N GLY A 806 9.01 -13.00 -8.49
CA GLY A 806 7.92 -12.12 -8.92
C GLY A 806 7.93 -11.70 -10.39
N ASN A 807 6.89 -10.95 -10.79
CA ASN A 807 6.74 -10.39 -12.12
C ASN A 807 7.88 -9.40 -12.41
N TYR A 808 8.49 -9.48 -13.60
CA TYR A 808 9.60 -8.62 -14.02
C TYR A 808 10.82 -8.61 -13.07
N ALA A 809 10.95 -9.55 -12.14
CA ALA A 809 11.94 -9.53 -11.06
C ALA A 809 13.38 -9.30 -11.56
N PHE A 810 13.78 -9.96 -12.64
CA PHE A 810 15.10 -9.84 -13.28
C PHE A 810 15.04 -9.20 -14.68
N PHE A 811 14.07 -8.33 -14.92
CA PHE A 811 13.90 -7.71 -16.24
C PHE A 811 15.11 -6.85 -16.64
N ARG A 812 15.75 -7.16 -17.78
CA ARG A 812 16.96 -6.47 -18.31
C ARG A 812 18.13 -6.38 -17.31
N CYS A 813 18.52 -7.49 -16.70
CA CYS A 813 19.71 -7.60 -15.83
C CYS A 813 21.02 -7.92 -16.57
N SER A 814 20.96 -8.26 -17.86
CA SER A 814 22.09 -8.85 -18.62
C SER A 814 22.52 -10.24 -18.12
N LEU A 815 21.63 -10.98 -17.47
CA LEU A 815 21.88 -12.36 -17.02
C LEU A 815 22.26 -13.25 -18.21
N LYS A 816 23.34 -14.02 -18.04
CA LYS A 816 23.83 -15.03 -18.98
C LYS A 816 23.24 -16.40 -18.65
N ASN A 817 23.25 -16.80 -17.39
CA ASN A 817 22.59 -18.02 -16.94
C ASN A 817 21.94 -17.77 -15.57
N ILE A 818 21.01 -18.65 -15.23
CA ILE A 818 20.45 -18.74 -13.88
C ILE A 818 20.07 -20.19 -13.57
N CYS A 819 20.41 -20.64 -12.37
CA CYS A 819 20.04 -21.96 -11.85
C CYS A 819 18.82 -21.79 -10.94
N ILE A 820 17.72 -22.50 -11.22
CA ILE A 820 16.45 -22.41 -10.51
C ILE A 820 16.21 -23.72 -9.76
N PRO A 821 16.17 -23.70 -8.41
CA PRO A 821 15.97 -24.92 -7.63
C PRO A 821 14.53 -25.44 -7.70
N ASP A 822 14.33 -26.70 -7.31
CA ASP A 822 13.03 -27.38 -7.36
C ASP A 822 12.03 -26.85 -6.33
N SER A 823 12.53 -26.20 -5.27
CA SER A 823 11.75 -25.42 -4.31
C SER A 823 11.00 -24.23 -4.93
N VAL A 824 11.42 -23.70 -6.09
CA VAL A 824 10.75 -22.57 -6.75
C VAL A 824 9.46 -23.02 -7.43
N THR A 825 8.36 -22.97 -6.70
CA THR A 825 7.02 -23.32 -7.19
C THR A 825 6.36 -22.20 -7.99
N TYR A 826 6.83 -20.94 -7.87
CA TYR A 826 6.28 -19.78 -8.59
C TYR A 826 7.35 -18.94 -9.29
N VAL A 827 7.12 -18.62 -10.57
CA VAL A 827 7.87 -17.60 -11.33
C VAL A 827 6.89 -16.70 -12.08
N GLY A 828 6.92 -15.41 -11.80
CA GLY A 828 5.97 -14.41 -12.30
C GLY A 828 6.16 -14.02 -13.77
N ALA A 829 5.17 -13.28 -14.28
CA ALA A 829 5.13 -12.80 -15.65
C ALA A 829 6.38 -11.96 -15.98
N HIS A 830 7.03 -12.27 -17.10
CA HIS A 830 8.18 -11.56 -17.62
C HIS A 830 9.40 -11.51 -16.68
N ALA A 831 9.49 -12.38 -15.67
CA ALA A 831 10.54 -12.41 -14.65
C ALA A 831 11.94 -12.22 -15.24
N PHE A 832 12.27 -12.93 -16.33
CA PHE A 832 13.59 -12.89 -16.97
C PHE A 832 13.64 -12.12 -18.31
N ASN A 833 12.60 -11.36 -18.67
CA ASN A 833 12.51 -10.73 -19.99
C ASN A 833 13.58 -9.64 -20.18
N GLY A 834 14.12 -9.53 -21.41
CA GLY A 834 15.13 -8.53 -21.75
C GLY A 834 16.58 -8.92 -21.43
N ASN A 835 16.83 -10.07 -20.79
CA ASN A 835 18.15 -10.70 -20.78
C ASN A 835 18.33 -11.42 -22.11
N THR A 836 19.14 -10.91 -23.05
CA THR A 836 19.21 -11.40 -24.45
C THR A 836 20.02 -12.67 -24.63
N SER A 837 21.02 -12.91 -23.78
CA SER A 837 21.91 -14.08 -23.81
C SER A 837 21.63 -15.04 -22.65
N LEU A 838 20.37 -15.22 -22.25
CA LEU A 838 20.01 -16.03 -21.09
C LEU A 838 19.71 -17.49 -21.47
N THR A 839 20.42 -18.45 -20.88
CA THR A 839 19.98 -19.86 -20.74
C THR A 839 19.50 -20.10 -19.31
N LEU A 840 18.35 -20.75 -19.14
CA LEU A 840 17.85 -21.16 -17.82
C LEU A 840 18.21 -22.63 -17.55
N TYR A 841 18.64 -22.94 -16.33
CA TYR A 841 18.86 -24.31 -15.86
C TYR A 841 17.95 -24.53 -14.66
N ALA A 842 17.14 -25.59 -14.63
CA ALA A 842 16.13 -25.81 -13.59
C ALA A 842 16.11 -27.26 -13.09
N GLN A 843 16.04 -27.45 -11.77
CA GLN A 843 15.92 -28.79 -11.17
C GLN A 843 14.55 -29.43 -11.43
N ALA A 844 13.49 -28.61 -11.54
CA ALA A 844 12.17 -29.10 -11.90
C ALA A 844 12.21 -29.85 -13.26
N LYS A 845 11.50 -30.98 -13.36
CA LYS A 845 11.49 -31.83 -14.59
C LYS A 845 10.80 -31.19 -15.79
N GLN A 846 9.99 -30.17 -15.54
CA GLN A 846 9.33 -29.26 -16.48
C GLN A 846 9.00 -27.97 -15.71
N ALA A 847 8.50 -26.93 -16.38
CA ALA A 847 7.99 -25.75 -15.67
C ALA A 847 6.82 -26.16 -14.74
N PRO A 848 6.91 -25.92 -13.41
CA PRO A 848 5.82 -26.18 -12.47
C PRO A 848 4.55 -25.38 -12.81
N ASP A 849 3.38 -25.92 -12.44
CA ASP A 849 2.07 -25.31 -12.76
C ASP A 849 1.87 -23.90 -12.14
N GLY A 850 2.61 -23.59 -11.07
CA GLY A 850 2.64 -22.26 -10.46
C GLY A 850 3.49 -21.22 -11.22
N TRP A 851 4.25 -21.61 -12.25
CA TRP A 851 4.99 -20.66 -13.09
C TRP A 851 4.07 -19.98 -14.11
N ASN A 852 4.09 -18.66 -14.14
CA ASN A 852 3.21 -17.84 -14.97
C ASN A 852 3.44 -18.03 -16.47
N ALA A 853 2.39 -17.95 -17.32
CA ALA A 853 2.46 -17.85 -18.80
C ALA A 853 3.76 -17.26 -19.37
N ARG A 854 4.12 -16.10 -18.81
CA ARG A 854 5.08 -15.18 -19.36
C ARG A 854 6.40 -15.24 -18.61
N TRP A 855 6.61 -16.21 -17.70
CA TRP A 855 7.86 -16.45 -17.00
C TRP A 855 9.05 -16.40 -17.96
N ASN A 856 8.88 -17.04 -19.13
CA ASN A 856 9.79 -17.01 -20.27
C ASN A 856 9.13 -16.44 -21.54
N SER A 857 8.51 -15.26 -21.46
CA SER A 857 7.80 -14.64 -22.59
C SER A 857 8.66 -14.25 -23.81
N ALA A 858 9.96 -14.53 -23.75
CA ALA A 858 10.94 -14.21 -24.79
C ALA A 858 11.62 -15.48 -25.34
N PHE A 859 11.01 -16.65 -25.09
CA PHE A 859 11.41 -17.97 -25.62
C PHE A 859 12.91 -18.24 -25.46
N ARG A 860 13.44 -17.98 -24.26
CA ARG A 860 14.84 -18.28 -23.92
C ARG A 860 15.06 -19.79 -23.81
N PRO A 861 16.23 -20.30 -24.24
CA PRO A 861 16.64 -21.67 -23.98
C PRO A 861 16.52 -22.01 -22.50
N ALA A 862 15.93 -23.16 -22.19
CA ALA A 862 15.85 -23.67 -20.82
C ALA A 862 16.11 -25.18 -20.78
N VAL A 863 16.89 -25.62 -19.79
CA VAL A 863 17.19 -27.02 -19.48
C VAL A 863 16.45 -27.39 -18.19
N PHE A 864 15.60 -28.40 -18.26
CA PHE A 864 14.83 -28.95 -17.14
C PHE A 864 15.35 -30.32 -16.72
N GLY A 865 15.06 -30.72 -15.47
CA GLY A 865 15.57 -31.96 -14.90
C GLY A 865 17.08 -31.91 -14.67
N CYS A 866 17.63 -30.72 -14.38
CA CYS A 866 19.00 -30.61 -13.94
C CYS A 866 19.17 -31.18 -12.53
N GLU A 867 20.32 -31.74 -12.23
CA GLU A 867 20.76 -31.99 -10.86
C GLU A 867 21.83 -30.96 -10.50
N PHE A 868 21.69 -30.35 -9.32
CA PHE A 868 22.64 -29.39 -8.77
C PHE A 868 23.31 -30.03 -7.54
N ALA A 869 24.43 -30.71 -7.75
CA ALA A 869 25.24 -31.27 -6.67
C ALA A 869 26.27 -30.23 -6.20
N THR A 870 26.66 -30.25 -4.92
CA THR A 870 27.82 -29.48 -4.45
C THR A 870 29.06 -30.37 -4.41
N ASP A 871 30.20 -29.89 -4.93
CA ASP A 871 31.48 -30.55 -4.73
C ASP A 871 32.03 -30.35 -3.31
N ASP A 872 33.19 -30.94 -3.01
CA ASP A 872 33.86 -30.84 -1.69
C ASP A 872 34.19 -29.39 -1.26
N ASN A 873 34.10 -28.42 -2.18
CA ASN A 873 34.28 -26.99 -1.94
C ASN A 873 32.96 -26.21 -1.80
N GLY A 874 31.81 -26.91 -1.79
CA GLY A 874 30.48 -26.31 -1.71
C GLY A 874 29.98 -25.68 -3.03
N THR A 875 30.61 -25.99 -4.17
CA THR A 875 30.29 -25.36 -5.46
C THR A 875 29.41 -26.23 -6.34
N TYR A 876 28.43 -25.62 -7.02
CA TYR A 876 27.51 -26.34 -7.89
C TYR A 876 28.19 -27.03 -9.10
N VAL A 877 27.98 -28.33 -9.21
CA VAL A 877 28.09 -29.16 -10.41
C VAL A 877 26.69 -29.31 -10.99
N VAL A 878 26.55 -29.04 -12.28
CA VAL A 878 25.28 -29.19 -13.01
C VAL A 878 25.38 -30.43 -13.90
N SER A 879 24.42 -31.34 -13.79
CA SER A 879 24.21 -32.45 -14.72
C SER A 879 22.75 -32.50 -15.16
N PHE A 880 22.46 -33.22 -16.25
CA PHE A 880 21.08 -33.55 -16.67
C PHE A 880 21.08 -34.72 -17.66
N VAL A 881 19.94 -35.40 -17.78
CA VAL A 881 19.72 -36.38 -18.87
C VAL A 881 19.02 -35.68 -20.02
N LYS A 882 19.64 -35.68 -21.20
CA LYS A 882 19.07 -35.13 -22.44
C LYS A 882 17.96 -36.05 -22.94
N ASN A 883 16.72 -35.58 -22.97
CA ASN A 883 15.60 -36.23 -23.64
C ASN A 883 14.71 -35.20 -24.37
N LYS A 884 13.52 -35.59 -24.81
CA LYS A 884 12.58 -34.74 -25.57
C LYS A 884 11.93 -33.61 -24.75
N GLN A 885 11.92 -33.71 -23.43
CA GLN A 885 11.29 -32.78 -22.49
C GLN A 885 12.32 -31.86 -21.81
N THR A 886 13.56 -32.30 -21.68
CA THR A 886 14.67 -31.56 -21.06
C THR A 886 14.91 -30.19 -21.67
N LEU A 887 14.94 -30.07 -23.01
CA LEU A 887 15.33 -28.83 -23.71
C LEU A 887 14.10 -28.07 -24.22
N LEU A 888 13.80 -26.93 -23.59
CA LEU A 888 12.77 -26.00 -24.04
C LEU A 888 13.40 -24.84 -24.82
N ASN A 889 12.77 -24.42 -25.92
CA ASN A 889 13.14 -23.27 -26.77
C ASN A 889 14.57 -23.30 -27.38
N PHE A 890 15.31 -24.41 -27.28
CA PHE A 890 16.66 -24.53 -27.85
C PHE A 890 16.72 -24.39 -29.38
N ASN A 891 15.63 -24.63 -30.11
CA ASN A 891 15.58 -24.50 -31.58
C ASN A 891 14.67 -23.35 -32.05
N SER A 892 14.03 -22.60 -31.14
CA SER A 892 13.05 -21.56 -31.50
C SER A 892 13.67 -20.17 -31.72
N VAL A 893 14.98 -20.04 -31.53
CA VAL A 893 15.71 -18.78 -31.71
C VAL A 893 16.07 -18.63 -33.20
N LYS A 894 15.06 -18.28 -34.02
CA LYS A 894 15.29 -17.98 -35.44
C LYS A 894 16.02 -16.65 -35.60
N ASP A 895 17.18 -16.75 -36.22
CA ASP A 895 18.02 -15.66 -36.71
C ASP A 895 17.36 -14.98 -37.91
N ASP A 896 16.76 -13.80 -37.70
CA ASP A 896 16.20 -12.91 -38.74
C ASP A 896 16.42 -11.42 -38.39
N SER A 897 17.26 -11.10 -37.39
CA SER A 897 17.66 -9.73 -37.07
C SER A 897 19.16 -9.67 -36.79
N ALA A 898 19.88 -8.88 -37.58
CA ALA A 898 21.34 -8.75 -37.60
C ALA A 898 21.98 -8.11 -36.33
N ASP A 899 21.28 -8.14 -35.20
CA ASP A 899 21.63 -7.47 -33.95
C ASP A 899 21.40 -8.37 -32.71
N VAL A 900 21.09 -9.67 -32.90
CA VAL A 900 20.90 -10.64 -31.81
C VAL A 900 21.89 -11.80 -31.96
N SER A 901 23.07 -11.65 -31.37
CA SER A 901 24.02 -12.76 -31.19
C SER A 901 23.62 -13.65 -30.00
N SER A 902 22.42 -14.22 -30.04
CA SER A 902 21.90 -15.16 -29.04
C SER A 902 22.57 -16.52 -29.15
N LYS A 903 23.84 -16.58 -28.74
CA LYS A 903 24.53 -17.82 -28.42
C LYS A 903 23.94 -18.37 -27.12
N TYR A 904 23.65 -19.66 -27.10
CA TYR A 904 23.38 -20.41 -25.88
C TYR A 904 24.55 -20.21 -24.92
N THR A 905 24.25 -19.82 -23.70
CA THR A 905 25.25 -19.52 -22.67
C THR A 905 25.42 -20.69 -21.72
N ASP A 906 26.68 -20.94 -21.43
CA ASP A 906 27.13 -21.93 -20.48
C ASP A 906 26.58 -21.65 -19.06
N PRO A 907 26.39 -22.69 -18.23
CA PRO A 907 26.16 -22.48 -16.80
C PRO A 907 27.40 -21.79 -16.20
N THR A 908 27.25 -21.13 -15.05
CA THR A 908 28.40 -20.55 -14.33
C THR A 908 28.58 -21.12 -12.95
N ARG A 909 29.84 -21.21 -12.53
CA ARG A 909 30.29 -21.72 -11.25
C ARG A 909 31.37 -20.78 -10.73
N SER A 910 31.22 -20.28 -9.49
CA SER A 910 32.14 -19.30 -8.92
C SER A 910 33.56 -19.88 -8.81
N GLY A 911 34.56 -19.23 -9.43
CA GLY A 911 35.96 -19.69 -9.44
C GLY A 911 36.32 -20.74 -10.50
N TYR A 912 35.41 -21.05 -11.44
CA TYR A 912 35.64 -22.06 -12.48
C TYR A 912 35.19 -21.56 -13.87
N GLU A 913 35.93 -21.96 -14.89
CA GLU A 913 35.58 -21.81 -16.31
C GLU A 913 34.86 -23.08 -16.77
N PHE A 914 33.83 -22.91 -17.60
CA PHE A 914 33.06 -24.01 -18.14
C PHE A 914 33.81 -24.69 -19.31
N GLY A 915 34.14 -25.97 -19.16
CA GLY A 915 34.92 -26.75 -20.14
C GLY A 915 34.09 -27.46 -21.21
N GLY A 916 32.76 -27.45 -21.10
CA GLY A 916 31.84 -28.23 -21.95
C GLY A 916 30.97 -29.21 -21.16
N TRP A 917 30.13 -29.96 -21.86
CA TRP A 917 29.31 -31.04 -21.30
C TRP A 917 29.94 -32.39 -21.69
N THR A 918 30.28 -33.24 -20.72
CA THR A 918 30.80 -34.59 -20.98
C THR A 918 29.73 -35.65 -20.78
N THR A 919 29.81 -36.74 -21.54
CA THR A 919 29.01 -37.96 -21.32
C THR A 919 29.60 -38.85 -20.23
N VAL A 920 28.74 -39.68 -19.61
CA VAL A 920 29.15 -40.77 -18.71
C VAL A 920 29.38 -42.05 -19.52
N GLY A 921 30.60 -42.61 -19.51
CA GLY A 921 30.93 -43.86 -20.22
C GLY A 921 32.43 -44.08 -20.49
N GLU A 922 32.78 -45.22 -21.09
CA GLU A 922 34.18 -45.64 -21.33
C GLU A 922 34.97 -44.75 -22.31
N THR A 923 34.28 -44.05 -23.21
CA THR A 923 34.85 -43.02 -24.10
C THR A 923 34.03 -41.74 -24.03
N PRO A 924 34.39 -40.77 -23.15
CA PRO A 924 33.62 -39.56 -22.96
C PRO A 924 33.65 -38.65 -24.20
N VAL A 925 32.49 -38.14 -24.61
CA VAL A 925 32.35 -37.14 -25.68
C VAL A 925 32.06 -35.77 -25.05
N VAL A 926 32.78 -34.73 -25.50
CA VAL A 926 32.60 -33.36 -25.02
C VAL A 926 31.79 -32.54 -26.03
N TYR A 927 30.68 -31.98 -25.56
CA TYR A 927 29.77 -31.12 -26.32
C TYR A 927 29.83 -29.68 -25.84
N LYS A 928 29.62 -28.71 -26.74
CA LYS A 928 29.39 -27.31 -26.34
C LYS A 928 27.91 -27.10 -26.00
N THR A 929 27.61 -26.07 -25.22
CA THR A 929 26.21 -25.70 -24.91
C THR A 929 25.38 -25.39 -26.17
N SER A 930 26.03 -24.95 -27.26
CA SER A 930 25.39 -24.78 -28.57
C SER A 930 24.93 -26.07 -29.25
N ASP A 931 25.51 -27.20 -28.85
CA ASP A 931 25.37 -28.47 -29.55
C ASP A 931 24.43 -29.43 -28.80
N LEU A 932 23.88 -29.00 -27.65
CA LEU A 932 22.96 -29.78 -26.80
C LEU A 932 21.72 -30.28 -27.53
N ALA A 933 21.23 -29.54 -28.53
CA ALA A 933 20.11 -29.96 -29.37
C ALA A 933 20.45 -31.17 -30.28
N ASN A 934 21.74 -31.42 -30.53
CA ASN A 934 22.26 -32.52 -31.35
C ASN A 934 22.75 -33.72 -30.53
N VAL A 935 22.79 -33.60 -29.21
CA VAL A 935 23.15 -34.73 -28.31
C VAL A 935 22.03 -35.80 -28.41
N PRO A 936 22.38 -37.09 -28.54
CA PRO A 936 21.38 -38.16 -28.57
C PRO A 936 20.46 -38.13 -27.35
N ASP A 937 19.18 -38.47 -27.55
CA ASP A 937 18.26 -38.68 -26.43
C ASP A 937 18.76 -39.82 -25.52
N ASP A 938 18.39 -39.74 -24.25
CA ASP A 938 18.80 -40.58 -23.13
C ASP A 938 20.30 -40.51 -22.78
N THR A 939 21.02 -39.50 -23.27
CA THR A 939 22.42 -39.21 -22.88
C THR A 939 22.47 -38.41 -21.58
N GLU A 940 23.15 -38.96 -20.57
CA GLU A 940 23.53 -38.20 -19.36
C GLU A 940 24.71 -37.27 -19.66
N LEU A 941 24.56 -35.99 -19.28
CA LEU A 941 25.55 -34.93 -19.49
C LEU A 941 25.94 -34.30 -18.15
N ILE A 942 27.24 -34.14 -17.94
CA ILE A 942 27.83 -33.51 -16.74
C ILE A 942 28.65 -32.29 -17.16
N ALA A 943 28.50 -31.18 -16.46
CA ALA A 943 29.30 -29.97 -16.67
C ALA A 943 30.77 -30.18 -16.29
N ILE A 944 31.67 -29.94 -17.24
CA ILE A 944 33.12 -29.89 -17.01
C ILE A 944 33.47 -28.52 -16.42
N TRP A 945 34.21 -28.49 -15.31
CA TRP A 945 34.65 -27.27 -14.65
C TRP A 945 36.17 -27.23 -14.51
N ASN A 946 36.79 -26.30 -15.22
CA ASN A 946 38.22 -26.02 -15.09
C ASN A 946 38.38 -24.95 -14.02
N LYS A 947 39.22 -25.18 -13.01
CA LYS A 947 39.48 -24.15 -11.99
C LYS A 947 40.19 -22.97 -12.62
N ILE A 948 39.75 -21.74 -12.31
CA ILE A 948 40.45 -20.52 -12.69
C ILE A 948 41.50 -20.25 -11.61
N ASP A 949 42.77 -20.15 -12.02
CA ASP A 949 43.91 -19.83 -11.16
C ASP A 949 43.95 -18.34 -10.74
#